data_AF-A0A166TUW6-F1
#
_entry.id   AF-A0A166TUW6-F1
#
_cell.length_a   1.000
_cell.length_b   1.000
_cell.length_c   1.000
_cell.angle_alpha   90.00
_cell.angle_beta   90.00
_cell.angle_gamma   90.00
#
_symmetry.space_group_name_H-M   'P 1'
#
loop_
_entity.id
_entity.type
_entity.pdbx_description
1 polymer ?
#
loop_
_entity_poly.entity_id
_entity_poly.type
_entity_poly.pdbx_seq_one_letter_code
_entity_poly.pdbx_strand_id
1 'polypeptide(L)'
;MKYNNVVDELLFEYYSIHCRRKGDVYSPYPFYLTEIEYNKIKNYTNVINRLSLDVLNNFKIKYNDYGSMIPDFPLKDEIMHLNREIPDIFWTRYDCFLQYDGKIFFSEGNYDKPCAQRELAVGEYFNCNNNVNRGFSENFREKFNSIIQKYYGSKKINVLVLADPCHYEEVHLSMLYRKWLEDDRINVIFGGSNNIYIKDEEVYCFNRHIDVILRQFPCENLYEVNDIKLLLNLYEKNKVLILNDPRVIILQSKSIFAYFHKLLRENRLDEGTASVVRECIPYTELLSDTNFDKARYNKDKYVIKPILGRYSEDVFIGKLYSKEEWKSILDDIKEYRNYYVIQEFREIRKDNIVELRGGYPHTVDAFCNLGVYLTCNEIRGICSRWNYDYLTNNETTFITPIGIRNPKLNLKYNKNIKDRYSEFKKVNLDLVKLGFNGAYNNAREYISLDEVILSSDKFEELKNASCEVLNIFRKVSEFVYKNKGWFDEILGTSNVSESIYSSKDFKYLSILGRMDWALDTDNNLKLMELNNETPAGLYESTIVNDYLVNRYKRNVQNPNKNFKNILSENIEGYIIKYSPKTIGIFSTCYYEDYYNIDIVYNIIKKISDKYGIRVIRGNVYNLRVENGRLYYFDDKVDMIYRYFPLNWFEKFNMQDVGKWINNENCINQPVTMIGQSKSIFAVVYEMLGTDFFTQREKSVILKYIPCTDFSNKSMKTIDYICKPILEREGEGIYTRGQLSCQDINNLDNYIFQERINIKTLNYICRSTFGEDRKNLFPILGCFYSESEFIGMYCRLGDLITRENCIYMPVYIDRMV
;
A
#
# COMPACT_ATOMS: atom_id res chain seq x y z
N MET A 1 -17.69 -9.54 1.40
CA MET A 1 -17.91 -10.42 0.22
C MET A 1 -17.56 -11.83 0.64
N LYS A 2 -18.41 -12.85 0.43
CA LYS A 2 -18.01 -14.24 0.71
C LYS A 2 -17.03 -14.68 -0.39
N TYR A 3 -15.85 -15.16 -0.01
CA TYR A 3 -14.75 -15.56 -0.91
C TYR A 3 -15.20 -16.50 -2.04
N ASN A 4 -16.08 -17.46 -1.74
CA ASN A 4 -16.59 -18.41 -2.75
C ASN A 4 -17.33 -17.72 -3.90
N ASN A 5 -18.08 -16.64 -3.64
CA ASN A 5 -18.82 -15.95 -4.69
C ASN A 5 -17.89 -15.24 -5.69
N VAL A 6 -16.73 -14.76 -5.25
CA VAL A 6 -15.74 -14.12 -6.14
C VAL A 6 -15.05 -15.17 -7.00
N VAL A 7 -14.67 -16.30 -6.40
CA VAL A 7 -14.03 -17.40 -7.16
C VAL A 7 -14.97 -17.96 -8.23
N ASP A 8 -16.25 -18.16 -7.91
CA ASP A 8 -17.24 -18.63 -8.87
C ASP A 8 -17.42 -17.63 -10.03
N GLU A 9 -17.55 -16.33 -9.72
CA GLU A 9 -17.62 -15.29 -10.74
C GLU A 9 -16.39 -15.32 -11.67
N LEU A 10 -15.18 -15.40 -11.10
CA LEU A 10 -13.93 -15.45 -11.88
C LEU A 10 -13.88 -16.68 -12.79
N LEU A 11 -14.33 -17.84 -12.32
CA LEU A 11 -14.31 -19.08 -13.09
C LEU A 11 -15.35 -19.07 -14.22
N PHE A 12 -16.58 -18.66 -13.94
CA PHE A 12 -17.70 -18.81 -14.88
C PHE A 12 -17.93 -17.58 -15.76
N GLU A 13 -17.76 -16.37 -15.24
CA GLU A 13 -18.00 -15.14 -16.00
C GLU A 13 -16.76 -14.66 -16.77
N TYR A 14 -15.57 -14.92 -16.22
CA TYR A 14 -14.27 -14.48 -16.78
C TYR A 14 -13.40 -15.62 -17.34
N TYR A 15 -13.90 -16.85 -17.33
CA TYR A 15 -13.21 -18.04 -17.83
C TYR A 15 -11.82 -18.26 -17.20
N SER A 16 -11.59 -17.83 -15.96
CA SER A 16 -10.33 -18.09 -15.26
C SER A 16 -10.06 -19.59 -15.16
N ILE A 17 -8.79 -19.99 -15.25
CA ILE A 17 -8.42 -21.39 -15.09
C ILE A 17 -8.58 -21.82 -13.63
N HIS A 18 -9.20 -22.98 -13.45
CA HIS A 18 -9.22 -23.68 -12.19
C HIS A 18 -7.81 -24.20 -11.86
N CYS A 19 -6.97 -23.35 -11.28
CA CYS A 19 -5.62 -23.68 -10.84
C CYS A 19 -5.60 -24.07 -9.34
N ARG A 20 -4.47 -24.59 -8.85
CA ARG A 20 -4.28 -24.86 -7.40
C ARG A 20 -4.34 -23.57 -6.56
N ARG A 21 -4.08 -22.41 -7.18
CA ARG A 21 -4.08 -21.08 -6.57
C ARG A 21 -5.45 -20.39 -6.63
N LYS A 22 -6.56 -21.15 -6.57
CA LYS A 22 -7.93 -20.63 -6.69
C LYS A 22 -8.09 -19.40 -5.78
N GLY A 23 -8.35 -18.23 -6.36
CA GLY A 23 -8.58 -16.99 -5.60
C GLY A 23 -7.33 -16.29 -5.05
N ASP A 24 -6.13 -16.86 -5.19
CA ASP A 24 -4.88 -16.23 -4.71
C ASP A 24 -4.22 -15.36 -5.81
N VAL A 25 -4.65 -15.51 -7.07
CA VAL A 25 -4.15 -14.71 -8.21
C VAL A 25 -4.77 -13.30 -8.24
N TYR A 26 -5.91 -13.10 -7.58
CA TYR A 26 -6.65 -11.84 -7.58
C TYR A 26 -6.88 -11.36 -6.16
N SER A 27 -6.38 -10.16 -5.86
CA SER A 27 -6.68 -9.47 -4.62
C SER A 27 -7.73 -8.38 -4.86
N PRO A 28 -8.83 -8.35 -4.07
CA PRO A 28 -9.86 -7.31 -4.19
C PRO A 28 -9.41 -5.96 -3.61
N TYR A 29 -8.25 -5.91 -2.95
CA TYR A 29 -7.74 -4.70 -2.31
C TYR A 29 -7.05 -3.81 -3.34
N PRO A 30 -7.51 -2.56 -3.54
CA PRO A 30 -6.99 -1.71 -4.59
C PRO A 30 -5.59 -1.18 -4.30
N PHE A 31 -4.82 -1.07 -5.37
CA PHE A 31 -3.62 -0.24 -5.43
C PHE A 31 -3.97 1.12 -6.05
N TYR A 32 -3.42 2.20 -5.49
CA TYR A 32 -3.71 3.55 -5.95
C TYR A 32 -2.47 4.21 -6.54
N LEU A 33 -2.58 4.62 -7.81
CA LEU A 33 -1.67 5.57 -8.41
C LEU A 33 -2.04 6.99 -7.97
N THR A 34 -1.04 7.84 -7.74
CA THR A 34 -1.26 9.28 -7.67
C THR A 34 -1.65 9.81 -9.05
N GLU A 35 -2.33 10.96 -9.06
CA GLU A 35 -2.71 11.61 -10.32
C GLU A 35 -1.49 12.01 -11.15
N ILE A 36 -0.40 12.42 -10.49
CA ILE A 36 0.88 12.73 -11.14
C ILE A 36 1.48 11.49 -11.80
N GLU A 37 1.53 10.36 -11.10
CA GLU A 37 2.05 9.11 -11.65
C GLU A 37 1.22 8.66 -12.85
N TYR A 38 -0.11 8.64 -12.72
CA TYR A 38 -1.00 8.23 -13.81
C TYR A 38 -0.85 9.12 -15.05
N ASN A 39 -0.81 10.44 -14.87
CA ASN A 39 -0.65 11.38 -15.98
C ASN A 39 0.71 11.24 -16.67
N LYS A 40 1.79 10.99 -15.91
CA LYS A 40 3.11 10.69 -16.49
C LYS A 40 3.10 9.39 -17.28
N ILE A 41 2.52 8.31 -16.74
CA ILE A 41 2.35 7.03 -17.45
C ILE A 41 1.64 7.28 -18.78
N LYS A 42 0.52 8.00 -18.75
CA LYS A 42 -0.29 8.30 -19.94
C LYS A 42 0.50 9.09 -20.98
N ASN A 43 1.17 10.17 -20.55
CA ASN A 43 1.96 11.01 -21.44
C ASN A 43 3.11 10.23 -22.09
N TYR A 44 3.93 9.56 -21.28
CA TYR A 44 5.10 8.83 -21.80
C TYR A 44 4.68 7.70 -22.73
N THR A 45 3.67 6.92 -22.35
CA THR A 45 3.13 5.83 -23.19
C THR A 45 2.67 6.35 -24.55
N ASN A 46 1.95 7.48 -24.59
CA ASN A 46 1.48 8.07 -25.85
C ASN A 46 2.64 8.50 -26.76
N VAL A 47 3.70 9.07 -26.19
CA VAL A 47 4.87 9.54 -26.95
C VAL A 47 5.67 8.34 -27.49
N ILE A 48 5.99 7.35 -26.65
CA ILE A 48 6.76 6.18 -27.08
C ILE A 48 5.96 5.31 -28.05
N ASN A 49 4.63 5.20 -27.90
CA ASN A 49 3.78 4.50 -28.87
C ASN A 49 3.78 5.21 -30.22
N ARG A 50 3.66 6.55 -30.24
CA ARG A 50 3.73 7.32 -31.48
C ARG A 50 5.08 7.15 -32.19
N LEU A 51 6.18 7.21 -31.44
CA LEU A 51 7.52 6.97 -31.99
C LEU A 51 7.64 5.54 -32.54
N SER A 52 7.12 4.54 -31.82
CA SER A 52 7.11 3.15 -32.27
C SER A 52 6.34 2.98 -33.58
N LEU A 53 5.15 3.58 -33.70
CA LEU A 53 4.36 3.54 -34.92
C LEU A 53 5.00 4.32 -36.07
N ASP A 54 5.68 5.43 -35.80
CA ASP A 54 6.48 6.13 -36.83
C ASP A 54 7.61 5.23 -37.36
N VAL A 55 8.30 4.52 -36.46
CA VAL A 55 9.32 3.53 -36.84
C VAL A 55 8.73 2.42 -37.70
N LEU A 56 7.58 1.87 -37.33
CA LEU A 56 6.92 0.80 -38.07
C LEU A 56 6.45 1.27 -39.46
N ASN A 57 5.74 2.40 -39.54
CA ASN A 57 5.17 2.92 -40.78
C ASN A 57 6.25 3.41 -41.76
N ASN A 58 7.37 3.93 -41.24
CA ASN A 58 8.47 4.45 -42.06
C ASN A 58 9.71 3.55 -42.02
N PHE A 59 9.55 2.27 -41.69
CA PHE A 59 10.64 1.30 -41.52
C PHE A 59 11.55 1.20 -42.75
N LYS A 60 10.97 1.07 -43.96
CA LYS A 60 11.74 0.92 -45.20
C LYS A 60 12.36 2.23 -45.74
N ILE A 61 11.91 3.39 -45.23
CA ILE A 61 12.24 4.70 -45.81
C ILE A 61 13.13 5.51 -44.86
N LYS A 62 12.60 5.85 -43.67
CA LYS A 62 13.26 6.73 -42.69
C LYS A 62 14.14 5.97 -41.70
N TYR A 63 13.81 4.70 -41.43
CA TYR A 63 14.36 3.90 -40.35
C TYR A 63 14.94 2.55 -40.83
N ASN A 64 15.41 2.51 -42.09
CA ASN A 64 15.91 1.29 -42.73
C ASN A 64 17.13 0.69 -42.02
N ASP A 65 17.87 1.52 -41.28
CA ASP A 65 19.03 1.15 -40.48
C ASP A 65 18.68 0.39 -39.19
N TYR A 66 17.39 0.29 -38.82
CA TYR A 66 16.95 -0.55 -37.71
C TYR A 66 16.93 -2.05 -38.06
N GLY A 67 16.75 -2.40 -39.33
CA GLY A 67 16.63 -3.81 -39.75
C GLY A 67 17.85 -4.68 -39.39
N SER A 68 19.04 -4.09 -39.35
CA SER A 68 20.29 -4.76 -38.93
C SER A 68 20.39 -4.99 -37.42
N MET A 69 19.52 -4.36 -36.63
CA MET A 69 19.45 -4.53 -35.17
C MET A 69 18.38 -5.54 -34.73
N ILE A 70 17.65 -6.13 -35.69
CA ILE A 70 16.69 -7.19 -35.45
C ILE A 70 17.38 -8.51 -35.81
N PRO A 71 17.49 -9.48 -34.88
CA PRO A 71 18.11 -10.77 -35.17
C PRO A 71 17.33 -11.52 -36.25
N ASP A 72 17.91 -12.61 -36.75
CA ASP A 72 17.17 -13.49 -37.65
C ASP A 72 16.07 -14.25 -36.91
N PHE A 73 14.97 -14.57 -37.62
CA PHE A 73 13.87 -15.37 -37.09
C PHE A 73 13.09 -16.03 -38.24
N PRO A 74 12.35 -17.13 -38.01
CA PRO A 74 11.61 -17.80 -39.06
C PRO A 74 10.63 -16.86 -39.78
N LEU A 75 10.60 -16.91 -41.11
CA LEU A 75 9.76 -16.06 -41.98
C LEU A 75 10.11 -14.56 -41.97
N LYS A 76 11.26 -14.15 -41.42
CA LYS A 76 11.68 -12.75 -41.37
C LYS A 76 11.62 -12.09 -42.73
N ASP A 77 12.18 -12.72 -43.76
CA ASP A 77 12.16 -12.16 -45.11
C ASP A 77 10.72 -12.02 -45.62
N GLU A 78 9.91 -13.08 -45.57
CA GLU A 78 8.52 -13.03 -46.01
C GLU A 78 7.71 -11.91 -45.33
N ILE A 79 7.89 -11.73 -44.02
CA ILE A 79 7.19 -10.71 -43.22
C ILE A 79 7.69 -9.30 -43.56
N MET A 80 9.00 -9.09 -43.64
CA MET A 80 9.59 -7.78 -43.92
C MET A 80 9.31 -7.32 -45.37
N HIS A 81 9.09 -8.25 -46.29
CA HIS A 81 8.76 -7.95 -47.69
C HIS A 81 7.30 -7.54 -47.92
N LEU A 82 6.39 -7.78 -46.97
CA LEU A 82 5.00 -7.29 -47.05
C LEU A 82 4.97 -5.79 -47.35
N ASN A 83 4.20 -5.40 -48.37
CA ASN A 83 4.15 -4.06 -48.94
C ASN A 83 2.74 -3.44 -48.91
N ARG A 84 1.76 -4.14 -48.34
CA ARG A 84 0.45 -3.54 -48.03
C ARG A 84 0.54 -2.49 -46.92
N GLU A 85 -0.48 -1.61 -46.89
CA GLU A 85 -0.72 -0.69 -45.78
C GLU A 85 -0.87 -1.47 -44.47
N ILE A 86 -0.26 -0.96 -43.40
CA ILE A 86 -0.31 -1.53 -42.05
C ILE A 86 -1.70 -1.22 -41.48
N PRO A 87 -2.51 -2.24 -41.13
CA PRO A 87 -3.78 -2.02 -40.47
C PRO A 87 -3.64 -1.32 -39.11
N ASP A 88 -4.76 -0.80 -38.60
CA ASP A 88 -4.80 -0.27 -37.24
C ASP A 88 -4.34 -1.33 -36.24
N ILE A 89 -3.38 -0.97 -35.38
CA ILE A 89 -2.91 -1.85 -34.31
C ILE A 89 -4.03 -2.01 -33.29
N PHE A 90 -4.60 -3.20 -33.23
CA PHE A 90 -5.79 -3.45 -32.42
C PHE A 90 -5.48 -3.35 -30.94
N TRP A 91 -4.39 -3.98 -30.49
CA TRP A 91 -3.96 -3.93 -29.09
C TRP A 91 -2.43 -3.82 -28.93
N THR A 92 -1.99 -3.25 -27.82
CA THR A 92 -0.58 -3.19 -27.41
C THR A 92 -0.51 -3.15 -25.88
N ARG A 93 0.59 -3.61 -25.30
CA ARG A 93 0.91 -3.38 -23.89
C ARG A 93 2.32 -2.86 -23.72
N TYR A 94 2.52 -1.92 -22.80
CA TYR A 94 3.85 -1.54 -22.32
C TYR A 94 4.07 -1.97 -20.88
N ASP A 95 5.24 -2.52 -20.58
CA ASP A 95 5.60 -2.93 -19.21
C ASP A 95 6.29 -1.77 -18.50
N CYS A 96 5.55 -1.14 -17.57
CA CYS A 96 5.89 0.09 -16.88
C CYS A 96 6.19 -0.14 -15.40
N PHE A 97 7.16 0.59 -14.86
CA PHE A 97 7.61 0.48 -13.47
C PHE A 97 7.76 1.85 -12.82
N LEU A 98 7.50 1.90 -11.52
CA LEU A 98 7.64 3.10 -10.68
C LEU A 98 8.94 3.01 -9.86
N GLN A 99 9.61 4.13 -9.66
CA GLN A 99 10.77 4.24 -8.77
C GLN A 99 10.43 5.02 -7.49
N TYR A 100 11.27 4.88 -6.45
CA TYR A 100 11.10 5.61 -5.18
C TYR A 100 11.16 7.14 -5.31
N ASP A 101 11.84 7.67 -6.33
CA ASP A 101 11.93 9.11 -6.59
C ASP A 101 10.75 9.66 -7.42
N GLY A 102 9.75 8.84 -7.71
CA GLY A 102 8.57 9.21 -8.51
C GLY A 102 8.84 9.27 -10.01
N LYS A 103 10.01 8.81 -10.48
CA LYS A 103 10.24 8.56 -11.90
C LYS A 103 9.60 7.25 -12.33
N ILE A 104 9.40 7.16 -13.64
CA ILE A 104 8.70 6.06 -14.30
C ILE A 104 9.58 5.60 -15.44
N PHE A 105 9.68 4.29 -15.65
CA PHE A 105 10.38 3.75 -16.80
C PHE A 105 9.65 2.56 -17.42
N PHE A 106 9.93 2.31 -18.70
CA PHE A 106 9.41 1.18 -19.45
C PHE A 106 10.53 0.19 -19.75
N SER A 107 10.26 -1.10 -19.58
CA SER A 107 11.25 -2.15 -19.84
C SER A 107 11.12 -2.75 -21.25
N GLU A 108 9.91 -2.81 -21.79
CA GLU A 108 9.60 -3.34 -23.13
C GLU A 108 8.20 -2.92 -23.61
N GLY A 109 7.98 -3.04 -24.92
CA GLY A 109 6.67 -2.97 -25.56
C GLY A 109 6.25 -4.35 -26.10
N ASN A 110 4.98 -4.69 -25.95
CA ASN A 110 4.37 -5.94 -26.35
C ASN A 110 3.27 -5.65 -27.39
N TYR A 111 3.65 -5.73 -28.66
CA TYR A 111 2.77 -5.44 -29.81
C TYR A 111 2.22 -6.69 -30.47
N ASP A 112 2.91 -7.81 -30.34
CA ASP A 112 2.60 -8.99 -31.12
C ASP A 112 1.47 -9.83 -30.50
N LYS A 113 1.69 -10.25 -29.25
CA LYS A 113 0.76 -11.05 -28.44
C LYS A 113 0.69 -10.51 -27.01
N PRO A 114 0.16 -9.29 -26.77
CA PRO A 114 -0.11 -8.85 -25.41
C PRO A 114 -1.26 -9.66 -24.79
N CYS A 115 -1.03 -10.18 -23.58
CA CYS A 115 -2.00 -10.98 -22.82
C CYS A 115 -2.79 -10.10 -21.82
N ALA A 116 -3.23 -10.63 -20.69
CA ALA A 116 -3.86 -9.94 -19.55
C ALA A 116 -5.19 -9.18 -19.77
N GLN A 117 -5.92 -9.41 -20.85
CA GLN A 117 -7.24 -8.79 -21.05
C GLN A 117 -8.27 -9.28 -20.02
N ARG A 118 -8.19 -10.55 -19.60
CA ARG A 118 -9.01 -11.09 -18.52
C ARG A 118 -8.77 -10.32 -17.22
N GLU A 119 -7.52 -10.08 -16.88
CA GLU A 119 -7.05 -9.40 -15.68
C GLU A 119 -7.52 -7.94 -15.64
N LEU A 120 -7.56 -7.26 -16.79
CA LEU A 120 -8.14 -5.91 -16.89
C LEU A 120 -9.66 -5.93 -16.64
N ALA A 121 -10.37 -6.89 -17.23
CA ALA A 121 -11.81 -7.04 -17.05
C ALA A 121 -12.19 -7.45 -15.61
N VAL A 122 -11.35 -8.25 -14.95
CA VAL A 122 -11.49 -8.54 -13.51
C VAL A 122 -11.12 -7.32 -12.67
N GLY A 123 -10.10 -6.55 -13.07
CA GLY A 123 -9.78 -5.28 -12.44
C GLY A 123 -10.92 -4.26 -12.53
N GLU A 124 -11.71 -4.30 -13.61
CA GLU A 124 -12.94 -3.53 -13.80
C GLU A 124 -14.06 -3.98 -12.84
N TYR A 125 -14.22 -5.29 -12.63
CA TYR A 125 -15.21 -5.88 -11.73
C TYR A 125 -15.10 -5.38 -10.29
N PHE A 126 -13.86 -5.25 -9.79
CA PHE A 126 -13.64 -4.73 -8.45
C PHE A 126 -13.81 -3.21 -8.41
N ASN A 127 -14.76 -2.75 -7.59
CA ASN A 127 -15.00 -1.33 -7.43
C ASN A 127 -13.88 -0.66 -6.62
N CYS A 128 -13.19 0.30 -7.23
CA CYS A 128 -12.26 1.18 -6.55
C CYS A 128 -12.43 2.62 -7.06
N ASN A 129 -11.90 3.59 -6.31
CA ASN A 129 -12.05 5.00 -6.66
C ASN A 129 -11.25 5.33 -7.93
N ASN A 130 -11.91 5.96 -8.90
CA ASN A 130 -11.33 6.30 -10.20
C ASN A 130 -10.62 5.08 -10.85
N ASN A 131 -11.31 3.94 -10.89
CA ASN A 131 -10.79 2.71 -11.48
C ASN A 131 -10.32 2.94 -12.93
N VAL A 132 -9.05 2.64 -13.21
CA VAL A 132 -8.41 2.87 -14.52
C VAL A 132 -8.88 1.90 -15.61
N ASN A 133 -9.53 0.80 -15.22
CA ASN A 133 -10.04 -0.23 -16.13
C ASN A 133 -11.56 -0.11 -16.37
N ARG A 134 -12.21 0.94 -15.84
CA ARG A 134 -13.65 1.13 -16.02
C ARG A 134 -14.01 1.23 -17.51
N GLY A 135 -14.94 0.38 -17.95
CA GLY A 135 -15.39 0.30 -19.34
C GLY A 135 -14.43 -0.44 -20.27
N PHE A 136 -13.41 -1.14 -19.75
CA PHE A 136 -12.40 -1.80 -20.58
C PHE A 136 -13.03 -2.80 -21.57
N SER A 137 -13.89 -3.68 -21.08
CA SER A 137 -14.48 -4.77 -21.89
C SER A 137 -15.35 -4.23 -23.04
N GLU A 138 -16.12 -3.18 -22.76
CA GLU A 138 -16.94 -2.49 -23.76
C GLU A 138 -16.10 -1.76 -24.81
N ASN A 139 -15.10 -0.99 -24.37
CA ASN A 139 -14.19 -0.28 -25.26
C ASN A 139 -13.42 -1.24 -26.18
N PHE A 140 -12.99 -2.38 -25.65
CA PHE A 140 -12.31 -3.42 -26.43
C PHE A 140 -13.18 -3.93 -27.57
N ARG A 141 -14.45 -4.26 -27.28
CA ARG A 141 -15.45 -4.67 -28.27
C ARG A 141 -15.74 -3.58 -29.30
N GLU A 142 -15.96 -2.34 -28.86
CA GLU A 142 -16.26 -1.22 -29.76
C GLU A 142 -15.12 -0.94 -30.74
N LYS A 143 -13.87 -0.95 -30.26
CA LYS A 143 -12.69 -0.74 -31.11
C LYS A 143 -12.48 -1.90 -32.08
N PHE A 144 -12.72 -3.14 -31.65
CA PHE A 144 -12.74 -4.29 -32.57
C PHE A 144 -13.79 -4.10 -33.67
N ASN A 145 -15.02 -3.77 -33.29
CA ASN A 145 -16.12 -3.52 -34.23
C ASN A 145 -15.84 -2.36 -35.18
N SER A 146 -15.12 -1.32 -34.73
CA SER A 146 -14.68 -0.23 -35.60
C SER A 146 -13.70 -0.68 -36.67
N ILE A 147 -12.75 -1.56 -36.34
CA ILE A 147 -11.84 -2.17 -37.33
C ILE A 147 -12.66 -3.03 -38.30
N ILE A 148 -13.52 -3.91 -37.81
CA ILE A 148 -14.35 -4.76 -38.67
C ILE A 148 -15.23 -3.92 -39.60
N GLN A 149 -15.86 -2.86 -39.10
CA GLN A 149 -16.66 -1.94 -39.91
C GLN A 149 -15.83 -1.27 -41.02
N LYS A 150 -14.59 -0.87 -40.73
CA LYS A 150 -13.67 -0.24 -41.69
C LYS A 150 -13.31 -1.18 -42.85
N TYR A 151 -13.06 -2.47 -42.57
CA TYR A 151 -12.61 -3.44 -43.59
C TYR A 151 -13.74 -4.21 -44.27
N TYR A 152 -14.85 -4.48 -43.58
CA TYR A 152 -15.90 -5.38 -44.05
C TYR A 152 -17.31 -4.76 -44.05
N GLY A 153 -17.49 -3.54 -43.54
CA GLY A 153 -18.78 -2.88 -43.47
C GLY A 153 -19.82 -3.71 -42.70
N SER A 154 -20.98 -3.93 -43.32
CA SER A 154 -22.07 -4.75 -42.76
C SER A 154 -21.99 -6.25 -43.13
N LYS A 155 -20.93 -6.69 -43.83
CA LYS A 155 -20.77 -8.10 -44.22
C LYS A 155 -20.70 -8.98 -42.98
N LYS A 156 -21.39 -10.13 -43.01
CA LYS A 156 -21.20 -11.19 -42.02
C LYS A 156 -19.83 -11.84 -42.21
N ILE A 157 -19.05 -11.93 -41.14
CA ILE A 157 -17.67 -12.41 -41.20
C ILE A 157 -17.40 -13.52 -40.18
N ASN A 158 -16.39 -14.33 -40.49
CA ASN A 158 -15.83 -15.30 -39.57
C ASN A 158 -14.47 -14.80 -39.06
N VAL A 159 -14.35 -14.69 -37.73
CA VAL A 159 -13.13 -14.30 -37.03
C VAL A 159 -12.50 -15.53 -36.41
N LEU A 160 -11.30 -15.89 -36.82
CA LEU A 160 -10.49 -16.92 -36.18
C LEU A 160 -9.70 -16.30 -35.02
N VAL A 161 -9.89 -16.79 -33.80
CA VAL A 161 -8.91 -16.60 -32.73
C VAL A 161 -7.88 -17.73 -32.85
N LEU A 162 -6.69 -17.37 -33.34
CA LEU A 162 -5.58 -18.31 -33.50
C LEU A 162 -4.82 -18.42 -32.18
N ALA A 163 -4.95 -19.56 -31.50
CA ALA A 163 -4.34 -19.84 -30.21
C ALA A 163 -3.78 -21.28 -30.19
N ASP A 164 -2.72 -21.52 -29.43
CA ASP A 164 -2.19 -22.88 -29.27
C ASP A 164 -3.12 -23.70 -28.35
N PRO A 165 -3.72 -24.81 -28.83
CA PRO A 165 -4.59 -25.66 -28.00
C PRO A 165 -3.88 -26.28 -26.79
N CYS A 166 -2.54 -26.37 -26.80
CA CYS A 166 -1.75 -26.88 -25.67
C CYS A 166 -1.60 -25.84 -24.53
N HIS A 167 -1.88 -24.57 -24.79
CA HIS A 167 -1.77 -23.48 -23.83
C HIS A 167 -3.15 -23.11 -23.26
N TYR A 168 -3.54 -23.76 -22.16
CA TYR A 168 -4.87 -23.60 -21.56
C TYR A 168 -5.28 -22.13 -21.32
N GLU A 169 -4.36 -21.27 -20.90
CA GLU A 169 -4.65 -19.85 -20.60
C GLU A 169 -5.15 -19.10 -21.83
N GLU A 170 -4.57 -19.40 -23.00
CA GLU A 170 -4.89 -18.77 -24.28
C GLU A 170 -6.21 -19.27 -24.82
N VAL A 171 -6.49 -20.57 -24.65
CA VAL A 171 -7.78 -21.17 -25.02
C VAL A 171 -8.92 -20.56 -24.20
N HIS A 172 -8.75 -20.46 -22.87
CA HIS A 172 -9.73 -19.84 -21.99
C HIS A 172 -9.92 -18.34 -22.26
N LEU A 173 -8.83 -17.63 -22.58
CA LEU A 173 -8.90 -16.23 -23.00
C LEU A 173 -9.67 -16.07 -24.33
N SER A 174 -9.51 -17.03 -25.25
CA SER A 174 -10.26 -17.05 -26.51
C SER A 174 -11.76 -17.21 -26.28
N MET A 175 -12.18 -18.00 -25.28
CA MET A 175 -13.59 -18.10 -24.86
C MET A 175 -14.15 -16.76 -24.37
N LEU A 176 -13.35 -16.01 -23.63
CA LEU A 176 -13.72 -14.66 -23.18
C LEU A 176 -13.84 -13.69 -24.37
N TYR A 177 -12.93 -13.75 -25.35
CA TYR A 177 -13.05 -12.95 -26.57
C TYR A 177 -14.31 -13.27 -27.35
N ARG A 178 -14.69 -14.53 -27.48
CA ARG A 178 -15.96 -14.90 -28.12
C ARG A 178 -17.14 -14.27 -27.41
N LYS A 179 -17.20 -14.33 -26.07
CA LYS A 179 -18.24 -13.68 -25.28
C LYS A 179 -18.32 -12.17 -25.53
N TRP A 180 -17.18 -11.51 -25.77
CA TRP A 180 -17.13 -10.07 -26.02
C TRP A 180 -17.39 -9.68 -27.48
N LEU A 181 -16.96 -10.47 -28.45
CA LEU A 181 -16.86 -10.06 -29.85
C LEU A 181 -17.91 -10.71 -30.76
N GLU A 182 -18.52 -11.83 -30.38
CA GLU A 182 -19.53 -12.52 -31.18
C GLU A 182 -20.85 -11.74 -31.17
N ASP A 183 -21.43 -11.54 -32.35
CA ASP A 183 -22.74 -10.92 -32.57
C ASP A 183 -23.40 -11.47 -33.85
N ASP A 184 -24.52 -10.89 -34.29
CA ASP A 184 -25.24 -11.37 -35.48
C ASP A 184 -24.40 -11.31 -36.78
N ARG A 185 -23.41 -10.41 -36.83
CA ARG A 185 -22.51 -10.15 -37.95
C ARG A 185 -21.15 -10.86 -37.78
N ILE A 186 -20.68 -11.06 -36.56
CA ILE A 186 -19.36 -11.62 -36.27
C ILE A 186 -19.53 -13.01 -35.65
N ASN A 187 -19.08 -14.03 -36.37
CA ASN A 187 -18.99 -15.39 -35.84
C ASN A 187 -17.54 -15.69 -35.44
N VAL A 188 -17.32 -16.05 -34.17
CA VAL A 188 -15.96 -16.29 -33.63
C VAL A 188 -15.66 -17.79 -33.62
N ILE A 189 -14.54 -18.17 -34.23
CA ILE A 189 -14.05 -19.54 -34.37
C ILE A 189 -12.71 -19.65 -33.64
N PHE A 190 -12.50 -20.74 -32.91
CA PHE A 190 -11.20 -21.04 -32.30
C PHE A 190 -10.48 -22.08 -33.13
N GLY A 191 -9.17 -21.92 -33.32
CA GLY A 191 -8.36 -22.92 -34.03
C GLY A 191 -6.88 -22.74 -33.73
N GLY A 192 -6.15 -23.86 -33.75
CA GLY A 192 -4.70 -23.89 -33.64
C GLY A 192 -4.01 -23.85 -34.99
N SER A 193 -2.67 -23.86 -34.93
CA SER A 193 -1.77 -23.82 -36.09
C SER A 193 -2.08 -24.89 -37.16
N ASN A 194 -2.49 -26.08 -36.73
CA ASN A 194 -2.79 -27.22 -37.62
C ASN A 194 -4.22 -27.23 -38.19
N ASN A 195 -5.09 -26.32 -37.74
CA ASN A 195 -6.50 -26.32 -38.17
C ASN A 195 -6.76 -25.37 -39.35
N ILE A 196 -5.80 -24.50 -39.66
CA ILE A 196 -5.85 -23.58 -40.80
C ILE A 196 -5.39 -24.33 -42.06
N TYR A 197 -6.03 -24.06 -43.19
CA TYR A 197 -5.54 -24.46 -44.51
C TYR A 197 -6.06 -23.51 -45.59
N ILE A 198 -5.40 -23.49 -46.74
CA ILE A 198 -5.78 -22.65 -47.88
C ILE A 198 -6.34 -23.50 -49.01
N LYS A 199 -7.50 -23.08 -49.51
CA LYS A 199 -8.17 -23.71 -50.65
C LYS A 199 -8.80 -22.63 -51.52
N ASP A 200 -8.60 -22.73 -52.84
CA ASP A 200 -9.20 -21.82 -53.83
C ASP A 200 -8.92 -20.31 -53.56
N GLU A 201 -7.69 -19.99 -53.13
CA GLU A 201 -7.25 -18.65 -52.70
C GLU A 201 -8.06 -18.03 -51.52
N GLU A 202 -8.66 -18.87 -50.69
CA GLU A 202 -9.37 -18.49 -49.47
C GLU A 202 -8.82 -19.25 -48.25
N VAL A 203 -9.02 -18.67 -47.07
CA VAL A 203 -8.53 -19.22 -45.79
C VAL A 203 -9.67 -19.98 -45.12
N TYR A 204 -9.38 -21.21 -44.65
CA TYR A 204 -10.35 -22.04 -43.95
C TYR A 204 -9.84 -22.52 -42.60
N CYS A 205 -10.74 -22.68 -41.64
CA CYS A 205 -10.51 -23.39 -40.38
C CYS A 205 -11.71 -24.31 -40.09
N PHE A 206 -11.48 -25.60 -39.86
CA PHE A 206 -12.55 -26.61 -39.69
C PHE A 206 -13.65 -26.55 -40.75
N ASN A 207 -13.26 -26.40 -42.03
CA ASN A 207 -14.18 -26.24 -43.18
C ASN A 207 -15.05 -24.97 -43.17
N ARG A 208 -14.68 -23.95 -42.37
CA ARG A 208 -15.34 -22.64 -42.37
C ARG A 208 -14.39 -21.60 -42.95
N HIS A 209 -14.89 -20.80 -43.90
CA HIS A 209 -14.17 -19.64 -44.45
C HIS A 209 -13.78 -18.68 -43.33
N ILE A 210 -12.59 -18.07 -43.37
CA ILE A 210 -12.08 -17.12 -42.38
C ILE A 210 -11.77 -15.78 -43.06
N ASP A 211 -12.40 -14.71 -42.57
CA ASP A 211 -12.18 -13.35 -43.06
C ASP A 211 -11.08 -12.65 -42.24
N VAL A 212 -11.07 -12.85 -40.92
CA VAL A 212 -10.19 -12.14 -39.98
C VAL A 212 -9.48 -13.12 -39.06
N ILE A 213 -8.19 -12.91 -38.80
CA ILE A 213 -7.40 -13.66 -37.84
C ILE A 213 -7.00 -12.73 -36.69
N LEU A 214 -7.56 -13.00 -35.51
CA LEU A 214 -7.14 -12.43 -34.24
C LEU A 214 -6.10 -13.35 -33.61
N ARG A 215 -4.87 -12.86 -33.48
CA ARG A 215 -3.74 -13.74 -33.20
C ARG A 215 -3.32 -13.70 -31.73
N GLN A 216 -3.49 -14.84 -31.06
CA GLN A 216 -2.87 -15.17 -29.76
C GLN A 216 -1.71 -16.15 -29.95
N PHE A 217 -1.01 -16.02 -31.09
CA PHE A 217 0.06 -16.92 -31.50
C PHE A 217 1.28 -16.11 -31.97
N PRO A 218 2.47 -16.31 -31.40
CA PRO A 218 3.57 -15.39 -31.62
C PRO A 218 4.13 -15.42 -33.06
N CYS A 219 4.61 -14.27 -33.53
CA CYS A 219 5.00 -14.05 -34.92
C CYS A 219 6.18 -14.93 -35.34
N GLU A 220 7.21 -15.04 -34.49
CA GLU A 220 8.37 -15.91 -34.73
C GLU A 220 8.04 -17.41 -34.70
N ASN A 221 6.86 -17.80 -34.23
CA ASN A 221 6.35 -19.18 -34.27
C ASN A 221 5.41 -19.43 -35.45
N LEU A 222 5.07 -18.42 -36.27
CA LEU A 222 4.11 -18.57 -37.36
C LEU A 222 4.50 -19.65 -38.38
N TYR A 223 5.77 -20.03 -38.44
CA TYR A 223 6.25 -21.16 -39.27
C TYR A 223 5.57 -22.50 -38.93
N GLU A 224 5.00 -22.63 -37.72
CA GLU A 224 4.23 -23.80 -37.29
C GLU A 224 2.81 -23.83 -37.85
N VAL A 225 2.30 -22.70 -38.39
CA VAL A 225 0.96 -22.60 -38.96
C VAL A 225 0.93 -23.22 -40.36
N ASN A 226 -0.03 -24.12 -40.58
CA ASN A 226 -0.25 -24.74 -41.88
C ASN A 226 -0.49 -23.67 -42.97
N ASP A 227 0.13 -23.87 -44.13
CA ASP A 227 0.07 -22.97 -45.29
C ASP A 227 0.48 -21.50 -45.02
N ILE A 228 1.27 -21.23 -43.97
CA ILE A 228 1.59 -19.85 -43.55
C ILE A 228 2.12 -18.95 -44.67
N LYS A 229 2.97 -19.45 -45.57
CA LYS A 229 3.49 -18.64 -46.68
C LYS A 229 2.39 -18.23 -47.67
N LEU A 230 1.45 -19.13 -47.94
CA LEU A 230 0.26 -18.83 -48.75
C LEU A 230 -0.66 -17.86 -48.00
N LEU A 231 -0.80 -18.01 -46.68
CA LEU A 231 -1.60 -17.12 -45.83
C LEU A 231 -1.06 -15.69 -45.85
N LEU A 232 0.26 -15.51 -45.74
CA LEU A 232 0.91 -14.21 -45.85
C LEU A 232 0.72 -13.58 -47.23
N ASN A 233 0.69 -14.38 -48.31
CA ASN A 233 0.39 -13.90 -49.66
C ASN A 233 -1.07 -13.43 -49.79
N LEU A 234 -2.04 -14.18 -49.23
CA LEU A 234 -3.44 -13.76 -49.18
C LEU A 234 -3.62 -12.49 -48.33
N TYR A 235 -2.87 -12.38 -47.23
CA TYR A 235 -2.83 -11.16 -46.41
C TYR A 235 -2.28 -9.97 -47.20
N GLU A 236 -1.17 -10.12 -47.92
CA GLU A 236 -0.61 -9.08 -48.80
C GLU A 236 -1.61 -8.62 -49.87
N LYS A 237 -2.40 -9.55 -50.43
CA LYS A 237 -3.46 -9.29 -51.41
C LYS A 237 -4.77 -8.75 -50.81
N ASN A 238 -4.83 -8.44 -49.51
CA ASN A 238 -6.04 -8.02 -48.78
C ASN A 238 -7.22 -9.01 -48.83
N LYS A 239 -6.96 -10.31 -49.03
CA LYS A 239 -8.01 -11.35 -49.04
C LYS A 239 -8.39 -11.84 -47.64
N VAL A 240 -7.50 -11.67 -46.67
CA VAL A 240 -7.71 -11.96 -45.24
C VAL A 240 -7.11 -10.81 -44.43
N LEU A 241 -7.71 -10.47 -43.28
CA LEU A 241 -7.17 -9.49 -42.36
C LEU A 241 -6.52 -10.19 -41.17
N ILE A 242 -5.22 -9.98 -40.95
CA ILE A 242 -4.53 -10.39 -39.73
C ILE A 242 -4.48 -9.17 -38.80
N LEU A 243 -5.13 -9.25 -37.65
CA LEU A 243 -5.09 -8.19 -36.64
C LEU A 243 -3.75 -8.24 -35.91
N ASN A 244 -3.18 -7.05 -35.69
CA ASN A 244 -1.76 -6.85 -35.38
C ASN A 244 -0.88 -7.50 -36.45
N ASP A 245 -0.61 -6.70 -37.49
CA ASP A 245 0.21 -7.05 -38.66
C ASP A 245 1.48 -7.82 -38.25
N PRO A 246 1.86 -8.92 -38.90
CA PRO A 246 3.09 -9.67 -38.54
C PRO A 246 4.35 -8.80 -38.44
N ARG A 247 4.43 -7.68 -39.16
CA ARG A 247 5.53 -6.71 -39.08
C ARG A 247 5.65 -6.01 -37.72
N VAL A 248 4.64 -6.06 -36.85
CA VAL A 248 4.72 -5.50 -35.48
C VAL A 248 5.79 -6.18 -34.61
N ILE A 249 6.32 -7.33 -35.03
CA ILE A 249 7.49 -7.95 -34.40
C ILE A 249 8.70 -6.98 -34.33
N ILE A 250 8.79 -6.02 -35.26
CA ILE A 250 9.75 -4.90 -35.26
C ILE A 250 9.68 -4.11 -33.94
N LEU A 251 8.47 -3.90 -33.42
CA LEU A 251 8.18 -3.14 -32.20
C LEU A 251 8.18 -4.02 -30.95
N GLN A 252 7.89 -5.32 -31.09
CA GLN A 252 8.03 -6.33 -30.04
C GLN A 252 9.50 -6.55 -29.65
N SER A 253 10.41 -6.39 -30.61
CA SER A 253 11.84 -6.54 -30.41
C SER A 253 12.36 -5.59 -29.32
N LYS A 254 13.03 -6.14 -28.29
CA LYS A 254 13.63 -5.33 -27.21
C LYS A 254 14.76 -4.41 -27.71
N SER A 255 15.30 -4.66 -28.91
CA SER A 255 16.28 -3.77 -29.54
C SER A 255 15.68 -2.44 -30.03
N ILE A 256 14.35 -2.28 -30.03
CA ILE A 256 13.69 -1.00 -30.36
C ILE A 256 14.12 0.12 -29.40
N PHE A 257 14.36 -0.21 -28.12
CA PHE A 257 14.86 0.75 -27.15
C PHE A 257 16.32 1.12 -27.39
N ALA A 258 17.15 0.16 -27.84
CA ALA A 258 18.51 0.47 -28.31
C ALA A 258 18.47 1.40 -29.53
N TYR A 259 17.50 1.19 -30.42
CA TYR A 259 17.29 2.05 -31.57
C TYR A 259 16.82 3.46 -31.18
N PHE A 260 15.93 3.61 -30.20
CA PHE A 260 15.55 4.94 -29.69
C PHE A 260 16.75 5.71 -29.12
N HIS A 261 17.65 5.03 -28.39
CA HIS A 261 18.90 5.64 -27.93
C HIS A 261 19.86 5.98 -29.08
N LYS A 262 19.87 5.18 -30.16
CA LYS A 262 20.59 5.54 -31.38
C LYS A 262 20.03 6.82 -32.01
N LEU A 263 18.71 6.91 -32.18
CA LEU A 263 18.04 8.10 -32.70
C LEU A 263 18.32 9.35 -31.85
N LEU A 264 18.36 9.20 -30.52
CA LEU A 264 18.77 10.27 -29.60
C LEU A 264 20.20 10.75 -29.86
N ARG A 265 21.17 9.83 -29.94
CA ARG A 265 22.59 10.19 -30.18
C ARG A 265 22.81 10.84 -31.54
N GLU A 266 22.03 10.44 -32.53
CA GLU A 266 22.08 10.97 -33.90
C GLU A 266 21.21 12.23 -34.10
N ASN A 267 20.56 12.75 -33.04
CA ASN A 267 19.65 13.90 -33.09
C ASN A 267 18.52 13.74 -34.13
N ARG A 268 17.98 12.52 -34.27
CA ARG A 268 16.88 12.18 -35.21
C ARG A 268 15.48 12.29 -34.59
N LEU A 269 15.39 12.77 -33.34
CA LEU A 269 14.13 12.97 -32.61
C LEU A 269 13.92 14.47 -32.34
N ASP A 270 12.67 14.93 -32.37
CA ASP A 270 12.33 16.26 -31.85
C ASP A 270 12.56 16.33 -30.34
N GLU A 271 12.77 17.53 -29.80
CA GLU A 271 13.15 17.71 -28.39
C GLU A 271 12.09 17.21 -27.40
N GLY A 272 10.80 17.29 -27.74
CA GLY A 272 9.72 16.78 -26.90
C GLY A 272 9.78 15.26 -26.76
N THR A 273 9.90 14.56 -27.90
CA THR A 273 10.09 13.11 -27.93
C THR A 273 11.40 12.70 -27.27
N ALA A 274 12.49 13.42 -27.56
CA ALA A 274 13.82 13.13 -27.04
C ALA A 274 13.87 13.22 -25.51
N SER A 275 13.22 14.23 -24.93
CA SER A 275 13.11 14.41 -23.48
C SER A 275 12.41 13.24 -22.81
N VAL A 276 11.28 12.79 -23.38
CA VAL A 276 10.53 11.65 -22.85
C VAL A 276 11.34 10.35 -22.94
N VAL A 277 11.99 10.08 -24.07
CA VAL A 277 12.81 8.86 -24.21
C VAL A 277 13.96 8.85 -23.19
N ARG A 278 14.66 9.97 -22.99
CA ARG A 278 15.74 10.07 -21.99
C ARG A 278 15.25 9.81 -20.57
N GLU A 279 14.03 10.26 -20.25
CA GLU A 279 13.47 10.09 -18.91
C GLU A 279 12.96 8.67 -18.67
N CYS A 280 12.15 8.12 -19.59
CA CYS A 280 11.38 6.91 -19.34
C CYS A 280 11.93 5.61 -19.97
N ILE A 281 12.89 5.67 -20.88
CA ILE A 281 13.53 4.47 -21.45
C ILE A 281 14.92 4.29 -20.82
N PRO A 282 15.17 3.23 -20.03
CA PRO A 282 16.50 2.96 -19.49
C PRO A 282 17.53 2.88 -20.63
N TYR A 283 18.76 3.32 -20.37
CA TYR A 283 19.80 3.27 -21.39
C TYR A 283 19.96 1.85 -21.94
N THR A 284 19.82 1.67 -23.26
CA THR A 284 19.81 0.34 -23.88
C THR A 284 20.72 0.33 -25.11
N GLU A 285 21.48 -0.75 -25.29
CA GLU A 285 22.33 -1.00 -26.45
C GLU A 285 22.23 -2.48 -26.86
N LEU A 286 22.61 -2.79 -28.10
CA LEU A 286 22.90 -4.18 -28.47
C LEU A 286 24.12 -4.67 -27.66
N LEU A 287 24.08 -5.93 -27.22
CA LEU A 287 25.23 -6.53 -26.55
C LEU A 287 26.34 -6.75 -27.58
N SER A 288 27.55 -6.30 -27.27
CA SER A 288 28.72 -6.35 -28.15
C SER A 288 29.99 -6.57 -27.34
N ASP A 289 31.09 -6.94 -27.99
CA ASP A 289 32.38 -7.16 -27.31
C ASP A 289 32.82 -5.93 -26.49
N THR A 290 32.48 -4.72 -26.93
CA THR A 290 32.90 -3.47 -26.27
C THR A 290 32.14 -3.15 -24.98
N ASN A 291 30.87 -3.54 -24.85
CA ASN A 291 30.06 -3.29 -23.66
C ASN A 291 29.91 -4.52 -22.76
N PHE A 292 30.27 -5.71 -23.27
CA PHE A 292 30.32 -6.96 -22.52
C PHE A 292 31.26 -6.88 -21.30
N ASP A 293 32.46 -6.31 -21.47
CA ASP A 293 33.40 -6.11 -20.35
C ASP A 293 32.86 -5.12 -19.31
N LYS A 294 32.16 -4.05 -19.74
CA LYS A 294 31.54 -3.10 -18.81
C LYS A 294 30.52 -3.80 -17.92
N ALA A 295 29.72 -4.71 -18.49
CA ALA A 295 28.76 -5.53 -17.78
C ALA A 295 29.44 -6.47 -16.77
N ARG A 296 30.59 -7.05 -17.14
CA ARG A 296 31.38 -7.93 -16.28
C ARG A 296 31.90 -7.22 -15.02
N TYR A 297 32.40 -5.98 -15.14
CA TYR A 297 32.95 -5.23 -14.01
C TYR A 297 31.90 -4.45 -13.19
N ASN A 298 30.73 -4.17 -13.75
CA ASN A 298 29.69 -3.36 -13.11
C ASN A 298 28.32 -4.07 -13.10
N LYS A 299 28.29 -5.35 -12.70
CA LYS A 299 27.10 -6.21 -12.80
C LYS A 299 25.80 -5.57 -12.26
N ASP A 300 25.88 -4.86 -11.14
CA ASP A 300 24.71 -4.28 -10.45
C ASP A 300 24.03 -3.16 -11.24
N LYS A 301 24.68 -2.64 -12.29
CA LYS A 301 24.17 -1.56 -13.14
C LYS A 301 23.42 -2.07 -14.38
N TYR A 302 23.39 -3.37 -14.63
CA TYR A 302 22.94 -3.89 -15.92
C TYR A 302 21.95 -5.04 -15.83
N VAL A 303 21.08 -5.08 -16.84
CA VAL A 303 20.20 -6.18 -17.20
C VAL A 303 20.57 -6.64 -18.60
N ILE A 304 20.71 -7.94 -18.81
CA ILE A 304 20.92 -8.54 -20.12
C ILE A 304 19.68 -9.37 -20.46
N LYS A 305 19.14 -9.20 -21.66
CA LYS A 305 17.91 -9.88 -22.09
C LYS A 305 17.90 -10.14 -23.60
N PRO A 306 17.28 -11.23 -24.07
CA PRO A 306 17.21 -11.55 -25.49
C PRO A 306 16.39 -10.48 -26.24
N ILE A 307 16.77 -10.19 -27.48
CA ILE A 307 16.09 -9.21 -28.33
C ILE A 307 14.65 -9.68 -28.62
N LEU A 308 14.49 -10.96 -28.99
CA LEU A 308 13.22 -11.65 -29.12
C LEU A 308 13.17 -12.72 -28.02
N GLY A 309 12.31 -12.55 -27.02
CA GLY A 309 12.17 -13.48 -25.92
C GLY A 309 10.96 -13.15 -25.05
N ARG A 310 10.41 -14.17 -24.37
CA ARG A 310 9.14 -14.11 -23.63
C ARG A 310 9.29 -14.63 -22.19
N TYR A 311 8.28 -14.38 -21.36
CA TYR A 311 8.12 -14.95 -20.01
C TYR A 311 9.34 -14.81 -19.07
N SER A 312 10.12 -13.72 -19.22
CA SER A 312 11.37 -13.51 -18.47
C SER A 312 12.44 -14.59 -18.68
N GLU A 313 12.31 -15.43 -19.70
CA GLU A 313 13.33 -16.39 -20.11
C GLU A 313 14.60 -15.65 -20.55
N ASP A 314 15.74 -16.11 -20.05
CA ASP A 314 17.08 -15.54 -20.27
C ASP A 314 17.18 -14.03 -19.97
N VAL A 315 16.40 -13.53 -19.00
CA VAL A 315 16.53 -12.18 -18.46
C VAL A 315 17.42 -12.21 -17.22
N PHE A 316 18.64 -11.68 -17.35
CA PHE A 316 19.63 -11.69 -16.29
C PHE A 316 19.80 -10.28 -15.70
N ILE A 317 19.46 -10.12 -14.42
CA ILE A 317 19.66 -8.88 -13.66
C ILE A 317 20.92 -9.02 -12.81
N GLY A 318 22.01 -8.32 -13.15
CA GLY A 318 23.31 -8.57 -12.52
C GLY A 318 23.33 -8.32 -11.01
N LYS A 319 22.43 -7.47 -10.48
CA LYS A 319 22.24 -7.25 -9.04
C LYS A 319 21.80 -8.51 -8.27
N LEU A 320 21.13 -9.45 -8.92
CA LEU A 320 20.60 -10.67 -8.29
C LEU A 320 21.62 -11.82 -8.20
N TYR A 321 22.74 -11.72 -8.92
CA TYR A 321 23.74 -12.79 -9.00
C TYR A 321 25.00 -12.43 -8.20
N SER A 322 25.70 -13.44 -7.67
CA SER A 322 27.09 -13.30 -7.23
C SER A 322 28.01 -12.93 -8.41
N LYS A 323 29.27 -12.56 -8.12
CA LYS A 323 30.22 -12.22 -9.18
C LYS A 323 30.55 -13.43 -10.05
N GLU A 324 30.63 -14.60 -9.43
CA GLU A 324 30.95 -15.88 -10.05
C GLU A 324 29.80 -16.36 -10.95
N GLU A 325 28.55 -16.32 -10.45
CA GLU A 325 27.36 -16.66 -11.24
C GLU A 325 27.20 -15.72 -12.44
N TRP A 326 27.33 -14.40 -12.22
CA TRP A 326 27.24 -13.41 -13.31
C TRP A 326 28.29 -13.65 -14.39
N LYS A 327 29.52 -13.99 -13.99
CA LYS A 327 30.59 -14.34 -14.92
C LYS A 327 30.23 -15.58 -15.75
N SER A 328 29.68 -16.62 -15.12
CA SER A 328 29.24 -17.83 -15.84
C SER A 328 28.19 -17.50 -16.88
N ILE A 329 27.14 -16.76 -16.49
CA ILE A 329 26.06 -16.33 -17.39
C ILE A 329 26.61 -15.58 -18.60
N LEU A 330 27.53 -14.64 -18.37
CA LEU A 330 28.17 -13.91 -19.46
C LEU A 330 28.93 -14.86 -20.38
N ASP A 331 29.78 -15.72 -19.82
CA ASP A 331 30.59 -16.67 -20.59
C ASP A 331 29.69 -17.61 -21.45
N ASP A 332 28.52 -18.02 -20.95
CA ASP A 332 27.54 -18.87 -21.65
C ASP A 332 26.88 -18.17 -22.86
N ILE A 333 26.53 -16.89 -22.73
CA ILE A 333 25.86 -16.13 -23.81
C ILE A 333 26.85 -15.47 -24.80
N LYS A 334 28.15 -15.58 -24.56
CA LYS A 334 29.19 -14.84 -25.31
C LYS A 334 29.13 -15.08 -26.82
N GLU A 335 28.96 -16.33 -27.24
CA GLU A 335 28.88 -16.69 -28.67
C GLU A 335 27.56 -16.25 -29.31
N TYR A 336 26.50 -16.08 -28.52
CA TYR A 336 25.17 -15.67 -28.96
C TYR A 336 24.84 -14.20 -28.65
N ARG A 337 25.84 -13.39 -28.29
CA ARG A 337 25.66 -12.00 -27.84
C ARG A 337 24.85 -11.12 -28.80
N ASN A 338 24.91 -11.37 -30.11
CA ASN A 338 24.14 -10.64 -31.13
C ASN A 338 22.62 -10.80 -30.99
N TYR A 339 22.15 -11.77 -30.19
CA TYR A 339 20.73 -11.99 -29.88
C TYR A 339 20.30 -11.30 -28.58
N TYR A 340 21.18 -10.55 -27.90
CA TYR A 340 20.90 -9.91 -26.62
C TYR A 340 21.05 -8.39 -26.68
N VAL A 341 20.33 -7.71 -25.78
CA VAL A 341 20.56 -6.30 -25.44
C VAL A 341 21.09 -6.19 -24.02
N ILE A 342 21.90 -5.16 -23.79
CA ILE A 342 22.28 -4.70 -22.46
C ILE A 342 21.49 -3.42 -22.13
N GLN A 343 20.90 -3.39 -20.94
CA GLN A 343 20.07 -2.29 -20.47
C GLN A 343 20.51 -1.85 -19.07
N GLU A 344 20.45 -0.54 -18.81
CA GLU A 344 20.61 0.05 -17.47
C GLU A 344 19.60 -0.56 -16.49
N PHE A 345 20.08 -1.09 -15.38
CA PHE A 345 19.23 -1.52 -14.28
C PHE A 345 18.69 -0.31 -13.52
N ARG A 346 17.36 -0.30 -13.31
CA ARG A 346 16.65 0.72 -12.55
C ARG A 346 15.89 0.07 -11.40
N GLU A 347 16.04 0.62 -10.21
CA GLU A 347 15.38 0.08 -9.02
C GLU A 347 13.87 0.33 -9.06
N ILE A 348 13.10 -0.74 -8.90
CA ILE A 348 11.64 -0.70 -8.83
C ILE A 348 11.24 -0.38 -7.39
N ARG A 349 10.26 0.51 -7.23
CA ARG A 349 9.61 0.79 -5.94
C ARG A 349 8.91 -0.46 -5.45
N LYS A 350 9.17 -0.82 -4.19
CA LYS A 350 8.43 -1.87 -3.49
C LYS A 350 7.26 -1.23 -2.75
N ASP A 351 6.05 -1.65 -3.06
CA ASP A 351 4.83 -1.15 -2.43
C ASP A 351 4.26 -2.20 -1.49
N ASN A 352 3.61 -1.73 -0.42
CA ASN A 352 2.87 -2.58 0.49
C ASN A 352 1.47 -2.82 -0.07
N ILE A 353 1.11 -4.09 -0.24
CA ILE A 353 -0.19 -4.49 -0.79
C ILE A 353 -0.77 -5.64 0.05
N VAL A 354 -2.03 -5.97 -0.22
CA VAL A 354 -2.70 -7.12 0.38
C VAL A 354 -2.83 -8.20 -0.68
N GLU A 355 -2.28 -9.37 -0.41
CA GLU A 355 -2.44 -10.58 -1.20
C GLU A 355 -3.48 -11.49 -0.52
N LEU A 356 -4.21 -12.29 -1.30
CA LEU A 356 -4.99 -13.40 -0.74
C LEU A 356 -4.17 -14.70 -0.82
N ARG A 357 -4.01 -15.41 0.30
CA ARG A 357 -3.44 -16.77 0.34
C ARG A 357 -4.38 -17.71 1.07
N GLY A 358 -4.81 -18.77 0.41
CA GLY A 358 -5.83 -19.67 0.96
C GLY A 358 -7.13 -18.91 1.32
N GLY A 359 -7.40 -17.83 0.60
CA GLY A 359 -8.52 -16.91 0.83
C GLY A 359 -8.36 -15.93 1.99
N TYR A 360 -7.25 -15.91 2.73
CA TYR A 360 -7.01 -14.94 3.80
C TYR A 360 -6.14 -13.78 3.33
N PRO A 361 -6.38 -12.55 3.81
CA PRO A 361 -5.57 -11.39 3.46
C PRO A 361 -4.22 -11.39 4.20
N HIS A 362 -3.15 -11.20 3.43
CA HIS A 362 -1.78 -11.07 3.92
C HIS A 362 -1.17 -9.76 3.40
N THR A 363 -0.68 -8.95 4.32
CA THR A 363 0.06 -7.74 3.97
C THR A 363 1.49 -8.09 3.60
N VAL A 364 1.92 -7.76 2.39
CA VAL A 364 3.26 -8.08 1.88
C VAL A 364 3.85 -6.90 1.09
N ASP A 365 5.18 -6.84 1.04
CA ASP A 365 5.89 -5.89 0.20
C ASP A 365 6.24 -6.56 -1.15
N ALA A 366 5.82 -5.94 -2.26
CA ALA A 366 6.00 -6.49 -3.59
C ALA A 366 6.38 -5.42 -4.63
N PHE A 367 7.02 -5.85 -5.72
CA PHE A 367 7.32 -5.03 -6.89
C PHE A 367 6.18 -5.15 -7.90
N CYS A 368 5.78 -4.03 -8.50
CA CYS A 368 4.70 -4.01 -9.49
C CYS A 368 5.24 -3.82 -10.90
N ASN A 369 4.86 -4.72 -11.81
CA ASN A 369 4.87 -4.47 -13.24
C ASN A 369 3.49 -3.96 -13.66
N LEU A 370 3.41 -2.69 -14.06
CA LEU A 370 2.21 -2.07 -14.59
C LEU A 370 2.16 -2.29 -16.09
N GLY A 371 1.35 -3.25 -16.55
CA GLY A 371 1.05 -3.43 -17.96
C GLY A 371 0.08 -2.36 -18.44
N VAL A 372 0.55 -1.35 -19.17
CA VAL A 372 -0.27 -0.26 -19.72
C VAL A 372 -0.82 -0.70 -21.07
N TYR A 373 -2.14 -0.88 -21.16
CA TYR A 373 -2.81 -1.42 -22.34
C TYR A 373 -3.37 -0.32 -23.22
N LEU A 374 -3.13 -0.48 -24.52
CA LEU A 374 -3.70 0.34 -25.56
C LEU A 374 -4.61 -0.51 -26.45
N THR A 375 -5.70 0.09 -26.89
CA THR A 375 -6.57 -0.45 -27.95
C THR A 375 -6.73 0.62 -29.02
N CYS A 376 -6.37 0.29 -30.27
CA CYS A 376 -6.30 1.27 -31.37
C CYS A 376 -5.53 2.54 -30.98
N ASN A 377 -4.33 2.36 -30.39
CA ASN A 377 -3.41 3.43 -29.96
C ASN A 377 -3.90 4.35 -28.83
N GLU A 378 -5.05 4.04 -28.21
CA GLU A 378 -5.54 4.75 -27.02
C GLU A 378 -5.38 3.90 -25.78
N ILE A 379 -4.90 4.48 -24.68
CA ILE A 379 -4.80 3.78 -23.40
C ILE A 379 -6.21 3.44 -22.90
N ARG A 380 -6.44 2.17 -22.59
CA ARG A 380 -7.74 1.61 -22.15
C ARG A 380 -7.72 0.92 -20.81
N GLY A 381 -6.54 0.60 -20.27
CA GLY A 381 -6.43 0.02 -18.95
C GLY A 381 -4.99 -0.14 -18.49
N ILE A 382 -4.83 -0.45 -17.20
CA ILE A 382 -3.55 -0.79 -16.60
C ILE A 382 -3.75 -2.04 -15.75
N CYS A 383 -2.93 -3.06 -16.00
CA CYS A 383 -2.90 -4.29 -15.23
C CYS A 383 -1.73 -4.24 -14.24
N SER A 384 -1.97 -4.50 -12.96
CA SER A 384 -0.89 -4.74 -12.01
C SER A 384 -0.44 -6.20 -12.11
N ARG A 385 0.86 -6.45 -11.92
CA ARG A 385 1.43 -7.78 -11.70
C ARG A 385 2.43 -7.67 -10.56
N TRP A 386 2.06 -8.18 -9.40
CA TRP A 386 2.84 -8.13 -8.19
C TRP A 386 3.80 -9.31 -8.09
N ASN A 387 5.03 -9.04 -7.67
CA ASN A 387 6.10 -10.04 -7.55
C ASN A 387 6.92 -9.78 -6.29
N TYR A 388 7.40 -10.84 -5.63
CA TYR A 388 8.28 -10.68 -4.45
C TYR A 388 9.73 -10.32 -4.81
N ASP A 389 10.11 -10.59 -6.06
CA ASP A 389 11.41 -10.28 -6.65
C ASP A 389 11.22 -9.44 -7.92
N TYR A 390 12.32 -8.97 -8.52
CA TYR A 390 12.34 -8.16 -9.73
C TYR A 390 11.82 -8.91 -10.96
N LEU A 391 11.97 -10.23 -11.00
CA LEU A 391 11.48 -11.08 -12.09
C LEU A 391 10.09 -11.64 -11.76
N THR A 392 9.27 -11.79 -12.80
CA THR A 392 7.92 -12.33 -12.63
C THR A 392 7.97 -13.83 -12.41
N ASN A 393 7.33 -14.32 -11.36
CA ASN A 393 7.13 -15.75 -11.12
C ASN A 393 5.64 -16.09 -11.24
N ASN A 394 5.27 -16.85 -12.26
CA ASN A 394 3.88 -17.21 -12.54
C ASN A 394 3.22 -18.02 -11.41
N GLU A 395 4.01 -18.73 -10.58
CA GLU A 395 3.49 -19.50 -9.45
C GLU A 395 3.13 -18.63 -8.25
N THR A 396 3.62 -17.38 -8.18
CA THR A 396 3.40 -16.51 -7.03
C THR A 396 2.83 -15.14 -7.39
N THR A 397 2.83 -14.76 -8.67
CA THR A 397 2.32 -13.45 -9.08
C THR A 397 0.82 -13.35 -8.87
N PHE A 398 0.34 -12.16 -8.53
CA PHE A 398 -1.08 -11.85 -8.34
C PHE A 398 -1.33 -10.41 -8.77
N ILE A 399 -2.60 -10.06 -8.90
CA ILE A 399 -3.04 -8.76 -9.38
C ILE A 399 -3.99 -8.08 -8.39
N THR A 400 -4.06 -6.76 -8.46
CA THR A 400 -5.00 -5.91 -7.70
C THR A 400 -5.71 -4.95 -8.66
N PRO A 401 -6.95 -4.51 -8.36
CA PRO A 401 -7.54 -3.39 -9.08
C PRO A 401 -6.70 -2.13 -8.88
N ILE A 402 -6.71 -1.25 -9.88
CA ILE A 402 -5.93 0.00 -9.86
C ILE A 402 -6.89 1.18 -9.92
N GLY A 403 -6.80 2.06 -8.92
CA GLY A 403 -7.50 3.34 -8.88
C GLY A 403 -6.55 4.53 -8.94
N ILE A 404 -7.11 5.74 -9.04
CA ILE A 404 -6.36 6.98 -8.98
C ILE A 404 -6.77 7.77 -7.74
N ARG A 405 -5.82 8.01 -6.83
CA ARG A 405 -6.05 8.73 -5.58
C ARG A 405 -4.77 9.37 -5.04
N ASN A 406 -4.84 10.66 -4.72
CA ASN A 406 -3.75 11.35 -4.04
C ASN A 406 -3.75 11.05 -2.52
N PRO A 407 -2.60 10.74 -1.91
CA PRO A 407 -2.45 10.60 -0.45
C PRO A 407 -2.84 11.87 0.31
N LYS A 408 -3.54 11.70 1.44
CA LYS A 408 -3.81 12.78 2.40
C LYS A 408 -2.77 12.89 3.51
N LEU A 409 -1.90 11.89 3.65
CA LEU A 409 -0.73 11.89 4.52
C LEU A 409 0.52 11.61 3.68
N ASN A 410 1.46 12.55 3.67
CA ASN A 410 2.62 12.53 2.77
C ASN A 410 3.92 12.61 3.55
N LEU A 411 4.86 11.72 3.26
CA LEU A 411 6.24 11.81 3.76
C LEU A 411 7.03 12.83 2.94
N LYS A 412 7.71 13.76 3.61
CA LYS A 412 8.66 14.70 3.02
C LYS A 412 10.05 14.46 3.61
N TYR A 413 10.96 14.00 2.76
CA TYR A 413 12.38 13.87 3.10
C TYR A 413 13.05 15.24 3.22
N ASN A 414 13.83 15.44 4.28
CA ASN A 414 14.55 16.68 4.49
C ASN A 414 15.83 16.73 3.64
N LYS A 415 15.69 17.20 2.39
CA LYS A 415 16.78 17.29 1.41
C LYS A 415 17.86 18.33 1.74
N ASN A 416 17.64 19.18 2.75
CA ASN A 416 18.58 20.24 3.13
C ASN A 416 19.71 19.73 4.04
N ILE A 417 19.58 18.51 4.58
CA ILE A 417 20.59 17.91 5.45
C ILE A 417 21.68 17.26 4.59
N LYS A 418 22.89 17.85 4.60
CA LYS A 418 24.05 17.33 3.86
C LYS A 418 24.69 16.11 4.53
N ASP A 419 24.88 16.18 5.84
CA ASP A 419 25.42 15.11 6.68
C ASP A 419 24.39 14.76 7.74
N ARG A 420 23.63 13.69 7.49
CA ARG A 420 22.52 13.28 8.35
C ARG A 420 23.00 12.74 9.69
N TYR A 421 24.12 12.03 9.72
CA TYR A 421 24.64 11.44 10.95
C TYR A 421 25.06 12.52 11.95
N SER A 422 25.85 13.51 11.49
CA SER A 422 26.27 14.64 12.33
C SER A 422 25.08 15.48 12.79
N GLU A 423 24.11 15.69 11.89
CA GLU A 423 22.89 16.44 12.19
C GLU A 423 22.02 15.73 13.24
N PHE A 424 21.79 14.42 13.10
CA PHE A 424 21.04 13.61 14.06
C PHE A 424 21.69 13.64 15.44
N LYS A 425 23.01 13.50 15.51
CA LYS A 425 23.75 13.61 16.78
C LYS A 425 23.56 14.97 17.46
N LYS A 426 23.59 16.07 16.70
CA LYS A 426 23.33 17.42 17.22
C LYS A 426 21.90 17.57 17.74
N VAL A 427 20.93 17.11 16.96
CA VAL A 427 19.50 17.13 17.35
C VAL A 427 19.31 16.35 18.65
N ASN A 428 19.86 15.15 18.77
CA ASN A 428 19.74 14.37 20.01
C ASN A 428 20.38 15.09 21.21
N LEU A 429 21.57 15.66 21.04
CA LEU A 429 22.22 16.42 22.12
C LEU A 429 21.40 17.63 22.56
N ASP A 430 20.78 18.34 21.61
CA ASP A 430 19.92 19.48 21.94
C ASP A 430 18.63 19.04 22.63
N LEU A 431 18.03 17.93 22.21
CA LEU A 431 16.82 17.38 22.84
C LEU A 431 17.09 16.86 24.26
N VAL A 432 18.25 16.26 24.52
CA VAL A 432 18.69 15.88 25.87
C VAL A 432 18.83 17.11 26.76
N LYS A 433 19.38 18.23 26.26
CA LYS A 433 19.43 19.49 27.01
C LYS A 433 18.03 20.06 27.32
N LEU A 434 17.03 19.71 26.53
CA LEU A 434 15.62 20.03 26.74
C LEU A 434 14.89 19.01 27.64
N GLY A 435 15.63 18.05 28.23
CA GLY A 435 15.10 17.03 29.15
C GLY A 435 14.59 15.76 28.46
N PHE A 436 14.71 15.65 27.14
CA PHE A 436 14.25 14.47 26.40
C PHE A 436 15.35 13.40 26.29
N ASN A 437 15.45 12.56 27.31
CA ASN A 437 16.45 11.48 27.34
C ASN A 437 16.13 10.32 26.37
N GLY A 438 14.87 10.21 25.91
CA GLY A 438 14.47 9.25 24.85
C GLY A 438 15.16 9.50 23.50
N ALA A 439 15.81 10.65 23.31
CA ALA A 439 16.64 10.91 22.14
C ALA A 439 17.87 9.99 22.04
N TYR A 440 18.32 9.38 23.15
CA TYR A 440 19.54 8.57 23.20
C TYR A 440 19.29 7.09 22.87
N ASN A 441 18.70 6.81 21.72
CA ASN A 441 18.65 5.46 21.17
C ASN A 441 19.84 5.26 20.21
N ASN A 442 20.99 4.83 20.73
CA ASN A 442 22.22 4.72 19.94
C ASN A 442 22.20 3.62 18.87
N ALA A 443 21.17 2.77 18.83
CA ALA A 443 21.06 1.72 17.83
C ALA A 443 20.36 2.21 16.55
N ARG A 444 19.43 3.18 16.65
CA ARG A 444 18.58 3.63 15.54
C ARG A 444 18.15 5.09 15.62
N GLU A 445 17.79 5.67 14.48
CA GLU A 445 17.07 6.95 14.45
C GLU A 445 15.64 6.79 15.01
N TYR A 446 15.49 6.87 16.34
CA TYR A 446 14.17 6.88 16.99
C TYR A 446 13.35 8.11 16.59
N ILE A 447 14.00 9.26 16.40
CA ILE A 447 13.36 10.51 15.94
C ILE A 447 13.73 10.74 14.49
N SER A 448 12.72 10.82 13.62
CA SER A 448 12.95 11.20 12.23
C SER A 448 13.30 12.68 12.10
N LEU A 449 14.32 12.99 11.28
CA LEU A 449 14.62 14.35 10.83
C LEU A 449 13.79 14.77 9.60
N ASP A 450 13.06 13.81 9.01
CA ASP A 450 12.07 14.02 7.96
C ASP A 450 10.72 14.40 8.59
N GLU A 451 9.68 14.62 7.80
CA GLU A 451 8.35 15.01 8.31
C GLU A 451 7.22 14.32 7.54
N VAL A 452 6.08 14.15 8.21
CA VAL A 452 4.81 13.83 7.54
C VAL A 452 3.88 15.02 7.55
N ILE A 453 3.27 15.27 6.40
CA ILE A 453 2.30 16.35 6.19
C ILE A 453 0.92 15.74 6.02
N LEU A 454 0.02 16.07 6.94
CA LEU A 454 -1.41 15.79 6.84
C LEU A 454 -2.09 16.97 6.15
N SER A 455 -2.95 16.69 5.18
CA SER A 455 -3.71 17.75 4.50
C SER A 455 -4.67 18.44 5.47
N SER A 456 -4.89 19.75 5.29
CA SER A 456 -5.69 20.56 6.21
C SER A 456 -7.13 20.07 6.34
N ASP A 457 -7.75 19.63 5.24
CA ASP A 457 -9.09 19.02 5.24
C ASP A 457 -9.16 17.74 6.08
N LYS A 458 -8.12 16.91 6.01
CA LYS A 458 -8.07 15.66 6.76
C LYS A 458 -7.77 15.88 8.24
N PHE A 459 -6.98 16.92 8.56
CA PHE A 459 -6.75 17.33 9.94
C PHE A 459 -8.03 17.82 10.62
N GLU A 460 -8.81 18.68 9.96
CA GLU A 460 -10.09 19.14 10.50
C GLU A 460 -11.09 17.98 10.66
N GLU A 461 -11.14 17.04 9.70
CA GLU A 461 -11.92 15.81 9.86
C GLU A 461 -11.47 15.00 11.07
N LEU A 462 -10.16 14.79 11.25
CA LEU A 462 -9.59 14.03 12.37
C LEU A 462 -9.91 14.67 13.72
N LYS A 463 -9.77 15.99 13.82
CA LYS A 463 -10.10 16.75 15.04
C LYS A 463 -11.57 16.61 15.39
N ASN A 464 -12.46 16.83 14.42
CA ASN A 464 -13.91 16.72 14.62
C ASN A 464 -14.33 15.29 14.95
N ALA A 465 -13.80 14.30 14.22
CA ALA A 465 -14.05 12.88 14.46
C ALA A 465 -13.60 12.47 15.87
N SER A 466 -12.44 12.94 16.32
CA SER A 466 -11.95 12.68 17.69
C SER A 466 -12.93 13.20 18.75
N CYS A 467 -13.44 14.43 18.60
CA CYS A 467 -14.42 14.99 19.55
C CYS A 467 -15.77 14.26 19.52
N GLU A 468 -16.28 13.88 18.33
CA GLU A 468 -17.55 13.15 18.20
C GLU A 468 -17.45 11.73 18.77
N VAL A 469 -16.39 11.00 18.43
CA VAL A 469 -16.11 9.67 18.97
C VAL A 469 -15.92 9.73 20.48
N LEU A 470 -15.20 10.72 21.00
CA LEU A 470 -14.99 10.88 22.44
C LEU A 470 -16.31 11.02 23.19
N ASN A 471 -17.28 11.76 22.63
CA ASN A 471 -18.62 11.88 23.20
C ASN A 471 -19.40 10.56 23.21
N ILE A 472 -19.24 9.75 22.16
CA ILE A 472 -19.85 8.41 22.07
C ILE A 472 -19.25 7.49 23.13
N PHE A 473 -17.93 7.42 23.23
CA PHE A 473 -17.25 6.59 24.23
C PHE A 473 -17.55 7.05 25.65
N ARG A 474 -17.65 8.36 25.89
CA ARG A 474 -18.12 8.94 27.15
C ARG A 474 -19.53 8.47 27.50
N LYS A 475 -20.47 8.55 26.56
CA LYS A 475 -21.85 8.09 26.74
C LYS A 475 -21.94 6.59 27.04
N VAL A 476 -21.19 5.75 26.32
CA VAL A 476 -21.14 4.30 26.58
C VAL A 476 -20.46 4.01 27.93
N SER A 477 -19.38 4.71 28.27
CA SER A 477 -18.68 4.53 29.55
C SER A 477 -19.57 4.92 30.74
N GLU A 478 -20.38 5.98 30.61
CA GLU A 478 -21.39 6.34 31.60
C GLU A 478 -22.48 5.26 31.76
N PHE A 479 -22.90 4.63 30.67
CA PHE A 479 -23.84 3.51 30.74
C PHE A 479 -23.24 2.32 31.46
N VAL A 480 -22.01 1.93 31.11
CA VAL A 480 -21.26 0.86 31.78
C VAL A 480 -21.11 1.16 33.27
N TYR A 481 -20.69 2.39 33.61
CA TYR A 481 -20.51 2.82 35.00
C TYR A 481 -21.82 2.72 35.83
N LYS A 482 -22.96 3.11 35.25
CA LYS A 482 -24.27 2.99 35.92
C LYS A 482 -24.74 1.55 36.10
N ASN A 483 -24.27 0.63 35.25
CA ASN A 483 -24.55 -0.80 35.31
C ASN A 483 -23.33 -1.58 35.85
N LYS A 484 -22.63 -1.00 36.83
CA LYS A 484 -21.44 -1.57 37.46
C LYS A 484 -21.67 -3.01 37.94
N GLY A 485 -20.66 -3.87 37.75
CA GLY A 485 -20.71 -5.29 38.07
C GLY A 485 -21.14 -6.18 36.90
N TRP A 486 -21.88 -5.67 35.92
CA TRP A 486 -22.35 -6.48 34.77
C TRP A 486 -21.32 -6.59 33.65
N PHE A 487 -20.40 -5.63 33.56
CA PHE A 487 -19.43 -5.53 32.47
C PHE A 487 -18.00 -5.91 32.90
N ASP A 488 -17.78 -6.18 34.18
CA ASP A 488 -16.44 -6.31 34.77
C ASP A 488 -15.61 -7.41 34.09
N GLU A 489 -16.21 -8.59 33.89
CA GLU A 489 -15.57 -9.71 33.20
C GLU A 489 -15.32 -9.40 31.72
N ILE A 490 -16.33 -8.83 31.05
CA ILE A 490 -16.27 -8.44 29.63
C ILE A 490 -15.15 -7.41 29.38
N LEU A 491 -14.94 -6.48 30.31
CA LEU A 491 -13.93 -5.44 30.20
C LEU A 491 -12.54 -5.90 30.70
N GLY A 492 -12.46 -7.06 31.35
CA GLY A 492 -11.25 -7.56 32.02
C GLY A 492 -10.88 -6.78 33.28
N THR A 493 -11.83 -6.10 33.92
CA THR A 493 -11.59 -5.14 35.01
C THR A 493 -12.04 -5.62 36.39
N SER A 494 -12.40 -6.90 36.54
CA SER A 494 -12.94 -7.46 37.79
C SER A 494 -12.07 -7.20 39.03
N ASN A 495 -10.74 -7.15 38.86
CA ASN A 495 -9.81 -6.95 39.97
C ASN A 495 -9.65 -5.50 40.43
N VAL A 496 -10.14 -4.54 39.65
CA VAL A 496 -10.01 -3.10 39.92
C VAL A 496 -11.38 -2.39 39.95
N SER A 497 -12.47 -3.16 39.97
CA SER A 497 -13.84 -2.67 39.87
C SER A 497 -14.21 -1.68 40.99
N GLU A 498 -13.76 -1.93 42.23
CA GLU A 498 -14.01 -1.04 43.37
C GLU A 498 -13.49 0.38 43.11
N SER A 499 -12.26 0.51 42.60
CA SER A 499 -11.65 1.79 42.26
C SER A 499 -12.36 2.45 41.07
N ILE A 500 -12.67 1.68 40.03
CA ILE A 500 -13.37 2.17 38.82
C ILE A 500 -14.73 2.78 39.17
N TYR A 501 -15.47 2.10 40.05
CA TYR A 501 -16.85 2.44 40.40
C TYR A 501 -17.00 3.28 41.68
N SER A 502 -15.91 3.83 42.19
CA SER A 502 -15.95 4.80 43.29
C SER A 502 -16.71 6.06 42.88
N SER A 503 -17.22 6.81 43.87
CA SER A 503 -17.89 8.11 43.66
C SER A 503 -17.12 8.99 42.66
N LYS A 504 -17.85 9.60 41.73
CA LYS A 504 -17.33 10.55 40.75
C LYS A 504 -18.37 11.62 40.47
N ASP A 505 -17.92 12.83 40.18
CA ASP A 505 -18.76 14.01 39.97
C ASP A 505 -18.36 14.81 38.69
N PHE A 506 -17.64 14.16 37.79
CA PHE A 506 -17.27 14.65 36.47
C PHE A 506 -17.97 13.82 35.39
N LYS A 507 -18.11 14.42 34.19
CA LYS A 507 -18.83 13.84 33.05
C LYS A 507 -17.97 13.55 31.83
N TYR A 508 -16.67 13.85 31.86
CA TYR A 508 -15.73 13.57 30.77
C TYR A 508 -15.08 12.19 30.92
N LEU A 509 -14.38 11.74 29.87
CA LEU A 509 -13.74 10.42 29.85
C LEU A 509 -12.38 10.41 30.55
N SER A 510 -11.50 11.39 30.29
CA SER A 510 -10.15 11.47 30.87
C SER A 510 -9.65 12.91 30.89
N ILE A 511 -8.76 13.26 31.83
CA ILE A 511 -8.01 14.52 31.82
C ILE A 511 -6.88 14.48 30.77
N LEU A 512 -6.24 13.33 30.58
CA LEU A 512 -5.23 13.13 29.55
C LEU A 512 -5.44 11.77 28.89
N GLY A 513 -6.02 11.74 27.71
CA GLY A 513 -6.19 10.52 26.93
C GLY A 513 -5.57 10.65 25.54
N ARG A 514 -5.42 9.51 24.87
CA ARG A 514 -4.96 9.46 23.48
C ARG A 514 -5.78 8.47 22.67
N MET A 515 -6.23 8.90 21.50
CA MET A 515 -6.84 8.05 20.48
C MET A 515 -5.80 7.70 19.41
N ASP A 516 -5.65 6.42 19.09
CA ASP A 516 -4.76 6.00 18.01
C ASP A 516 -5.59 5.84 16.72
N TRP A 517 -5.31 6.69 15.73
CA TRP A 517 -5.98 6.73 14.44
C TRP A 517 -5.08 6.24 13.31
N ALA A 518 -5.68 5.69 12.27
CA ALA A 518 -5.00 5.35 11.02
C ALA A 518 -5.80 5.85 9.80
N LEU A 519 -5.08 6.06 8.70
CA LEU A 519 -5.68 6.26 7.38
C LEU A 519 -5.59 4.96 6.60
N ASP A 520 -6.72 4.48 6.08
CA ASP A 520 -6.71 3.37 5.12
C ASP A 520 -6.19 3.82 3.74
N THR A 521 -6.04 2.86 2.82
CA THR A 521 -5.62 3.12 1.42
C THR A 521 -6.56 4.07 0.66
N ASP A 522 -7.80 4.22 1.12
CA ASP A 522 -8.82 5.12 0.59
C ASP A 522 -8.83 6.52 1.23
N ASN A 523 -7.90 6.79 2.14
CA ASN A 523 -7.84 7.99 2.99
C ASN A 523 -9.02 8.13 3.98
N ASN A 524 -9.72 7.05 4.33
CA ASN A 524 -10.70 7.07 5.41
C ASN A 524 -9.99 6.96 6.77
N LEU A 525 -10.50 7.71 7.75
CA LEU A 525 -10.01 7.65 9.12
C LEU A 525 -10.63 6.49 9.86
N LYS A 526 -9.80 5.72 10.57
CA LYS A 526 -10.24 4.61 11.43
C LYS A 526 -9.58 4.70 12.80
N LEU A 527 -10.39 4.58 13.85
CA LEU A 527 -9.95 4.54 15.24
C LEU A 527 -9.53 3.11 15.60
N MET A 528 -8.33 2.95 16.13
CA MET A 528 -7.74 1.66 16.44
C MET A 528 -7.87 1.28 17.91
N GLU A 529 -7.70 2.25 18.81
CA GLU A 529 -7.80 2.09 20.28
C GLU A 529 -7.83 3.45 21.01
N LEU A 530 -8.16 3.41 22.30
CA LEU A 530 -8.00 4.51 23.25
C LEU A 530 -6.95 4.13 24.32
N ASN A 531 -6.08 5.08 24.64
CA ASN A 531 -5.00 4.99 25.61
C ASN A 531 -5.23 6.06 26.69
N ASN A 532 -5.91 5.68 27.76
CA ASN A 532 -6.38 6.61 28.81
C ASN A 532 -5.63 6.45 30.12
N GLU A 533 -4.86 5.37 30.28
CA GLU A 533 -4.11 5.09 31.49
C GLU A 533 -2.71 5.71 31.44
N THR A 534 -1.92 5.32 30.43
CA THR A 534 -0.51 5.70 30.29
C THR A 534 -0.22 6.22 28.88
N PRO A 535 -0.81 7.36 28.47
CA PRO A 535 -0.62 7.89 27.12
C PRO A 535 0.82 8.40 26.93
N ALA A 536 1.65 7.61 26.23
CA ALA A 536 2.99 7.99 25.80
C ALA A 536 2.97 9.00 24.63
N GLY A 537 4.12 9.64 24.35
CA GLY A 537 4.31 10.55 23.22
C GLY A 537 4.19 12.04 23.59
N LEU A 538 4.24 12.38 24.88
CA LEU A 538 4.04 13.76 25.35
C LEU A 538 5.23 14.66 24.97
N TYR A 539 6.46 14.16 25.08
CA TYR A 539 7.65 14.90 24.70
C TYR A 539 7.73 15.11 23.19
N GLU A 540 7.45 14.03 22.46
CA GLU A 540 7.42 13.96 21.03
C GLU A 540 6.44 15.00 20.46
N SER A 541 5.18 14.97 20.93
CA SER A 541 4.14 15.90 20.48
C SER A 541 4.44 17.36 20.86
N THR A 542 4.96 17.62 22.06
CA THR A 542 5.13 19.00 22.52
C THR A 542 6.51 19.57 22.15
N ILE A 543 7.56 19.11 22.84
CA ILE A 543 8.90 19.70 22.76
C ILE A 543 9.59 19.37 21.44
N VAL A 544 9.59 18.09 21.03
CA VAL A 544 10.33 17.65 19.84
C VAL A 544 9.70 18.24 18.58
N ASN A 545 8.37 18.21 18.46
CA ASN A 545 7.68 18.72 17.27
C ASN A 545 7.94 20.23 17.07
N ASP A 546 7.87 21.02 18.14
CA ASP A 546 8.19 22.46 18.12
C ASP A 546 9.67 22.73 17.79
N TYR A 547 10.59 21.97 18.42
CA TYR A 547 12.03 22.12 18.18
C TYR A 547 12.37 21.92 16.69
N LEU A 548 11.85 20.87 16.05
CA LEU A 548 12.17 20.55 14.67
C LEU A 548 11.56 21.54 13.66
N VAL A 549 10.38 22.12 13.94
CA VAL A 549 9.82 23.22 13.13
C VAL A 549 10.76 24.41 13.13
N ASN A 550 11.22 24.81 14.31
CA ASN A 550 12.08 25.98 14.49
C ASN A 550 13.47 25.76 13.90
N ARG A 551 14.09 24.59 14.17
CA ARG A 551 15.42 24.23 13.67
C ARG A 551 15.50 24.27 12.15
N TYR A 552 14.48 23.74 11.48
CA TYR A 552 14.46 23.63 10.02
C TYR A 552 13.65 24.72 9.32
N LYS A 553 13.16 25.73 10.07
CA LYS A 553 12.35 26.85 9.55
C LYS A 553 11.20 26.38 8.64
N ARG A 554 10.49 25.33 9.07
CA ARG A 554 9.44 24.67 8.28
C ARG A 554 8.22 25.60 8.13
N ASN A 555 7.77 25.81 6.89
CA ASN A 555 6.55 26.59 6.59
C ASN A 555 5.29 25.72 6.69
N VAL A 556 4.99 25.26 7.90
CA VAL A 556 3.88 24.33 8.19
C VAL A 556 3.09 24.80 9.41
N GLN A 557 1.94 24.19 9.67
CA GLN A 557 1.20 24.38 10.92
C GLN A 557 1.51 23.25 11.89
N ASN A 558 1.92 23.59 13.13
CA ASN A 558 2.09 22.62 14.20
C ASN A 558 0.72 22.30 14.85
N PRO A 559 0.24 21.04 14.81
CA PRO A 559 -1.03 20.67 15.43
C PRO A 559 -1.02 20.75 16.98
N ASN A 560 0.15 20.93 17.61
CA ASN A 560 0.34 20.82 19.06
C ASN A 560 0.46 22.16 19.80
N LYS A 561 0.24 23.29 19.10
CA LYS A 561 0.46 24.64 19.64
C LYS A 561 -0.30 24.93 20.95
N ASN A 562 -1.52 24.40 21.08
CA ASN A 562 -2.38 24.64 22.25
C ASN A 562 -2.30 23.53 23.30
N PHE A 563 -1.50 22.49 23.08
CA PHE A 563 -1.46 21.29 23.91
C PHE A 563 -1.27 21.61 25.40
N LYS A 564 -0.20 22.34 25.72
CA LYS A 564 0.17 22.64 27.11
C LYS A 564 -0.84 23.54 27.80
N ASN A 565 -1.46 24.46 27.07
CA ASN A 565 -2.40 25.42 27.65
C ASN A 565 -3.69 24.72 28.07
N ILE A 566 -4.34 23.99 27.16
CA ILE A 566 -5.61 23.30 27.44
C ILE A 566 -5.42 22.24 28.53
N LEU A 567 -4.34 21.45 28.46
CA LEU A 567 -4.07 20.45 29.49
C LEU A 567 -3.82 21.09 30.87
N SER A 568 -3.11 22.22 30.93
CA SER A 568 -2.87 22.92 32.20
C SER A 568 -4.18 23.45 32.80
N GLU A 569 -5.05 24.04 31.99
CA GLU A 569 -6.35 24.57 32.42
C GLU A 569 -7.25 23.46 33.00
N ASN A 570 -7.32 22.30 32.33
CA ASN A 570 -8.15 21.17 32.79
C ASN A 570 -7.58 20.51 34.07
N ILE A 571 -6.25 20.35 34.15
CA ILE A 571 -5.60 19.86 35.38
C ILE A 571 -5.82 20.85 36.53
N GLU A 572 -5.72 22.16 36.29
CA GLU A 572 -5.93 23.18 37.31
C GLU A 572 -7.37 23.14 37.84
N GLY A 573 -8.36 23.02 36.96
CA GLY A 573 -9.76 22.82 37.36
C GLY A 573 -9.96 21.60 38.25
N TYR A 574 -9.29 20.48 37.93
CA TYR A 574 -9.33 19.27 38.74
C TYR A 574 -8.70 19.46 40.13
N ILE A 575 -7.53 20.09 40.19
CA ILE A 575 -6.82 20.34 41.45
C ILE A 575 -7.61 21.28 42.36
N ILE A 576 -8.19 22.36 41.82
CA ILE A 576 -9.00 23.31 42.61
C ILE A 576 -10.20 22.59 43.23
N LYS A 577 -10.87 21.74 42.45
CA LYS A 577 -12.09 21.04 42.87
C LYS A 577 -11.88 20.17 44.10
N TYR A 578 -10.79 19.40 44.13
CA TYR A 578 -10.49 18.47 45.22
C TYR A 578 -9.54 19.02 46.29
N SER A 579 -8.88 20.16 46.01
CA SER A 579 -8.03 20.89 46.96
C SER A 579 -7.03 20.01 47.74
N PRO A 580 -6.21 19.17 47.07
CA PRO A 580 -5.22 18.33 47.76
C PRO A 580 -4.10 19.19 48.38
N LYS A 581 -3.52 18.76 49.50
CA LYS A 581 -2.33 19.43 50.08
C LYS A 581 -1.04 18.89 49.48
N THR A 582 -1.03 17.61 49.12
CA THR A 582 0.12 16.96 48.48
C THR A 582 -0.32 16.14 47.26
N ILE A 583 0.30 16.41 46.11
CA ILE A 583 0.12 15.65 44.86
C ILE A 583 1.40 14.87 44.56
N GLY A 584 1.28 13.55 44.42
CA GLY A 584 2.37 12.67 44.01
C GLY A 584 2.31 12.32 42.52
N ILE A 585 3.45 12.24 41.84
CA ILE A 585 3.54 11.90 40.41
C ILE A 585 4.48 10.72 40.29
N PHE A 586 3.92 9.56 39.96
CA PHE A 586 4.64 8.29 40.08
C PHE A 586 4.66 7.52 38.77
N SER A 587 5.81 6.91 38.49
CA SER A 587 6.05 5.97 37.39
C SER A 587 6.93 4.81 37.85
N THR A 588 7.27 3.90 36.94
CA THR A 588 8.41 3.00 37.16
C THR A 588 9.74 3.75 37.00
N CYS A 589 10.86 3.10 37.31
CA CYS A 589 12.20 3.62 36.99
C CYS A 589 12.62 3.43 35.52
N TYR A 590 11.71 3.00 34.64
CA TYR A 590 12.02 2.91 33.22
C TYR A 590 12.24 4.32 32.67
N TYR A 591 13.30 4.50 31.87
CA TYR A 591 13.74 5.83 31.45
C TYR A 591 12.68 6.55 30.60
N GLU A 592 11.88 5.79 29.84
CA GLU A 592 10.82 6.35 28.99
C GLU A 592 9.66 6.92 29.80
N ASP A 593 9.25 6.19 30.83
CA ASP A 593 8.20 6.65 31.74
C ASP A 593 8.62 7.95 32.42
N TYR A 594 9.89 8.04 32.84
CA TYR A 594 10.39 9.15 33.62
C TYR A 594 10.36 10.49 32.86
N TYR A 595 10.71 10.50 31.57
CA TYR A 595 10.51 11.71 30.78
C TYR A 595 9.03 11.96 30.51
N ASN A 596 8.19 10.95 30.23
CA ASN A 596 6.76 11.22 30.01
C ASN A 596 6.11 11.90 31.22
N ILE A 597 6.44 11.48 32.45
CA ILE A 597 5.92 12.15 33.66
C ILE A 597 6.52 13.53 33.93
N ASP A 598 7.68 13.88 33.35
CA ASP A 598 8.31 15.19 33.56
C ASP A 598 7.45 16.34 33.00
N ILE A 599 6.78 16.14 31.86
CA ILE A 599 5.84 17.14 31.31
C ILE A 599 4.67 17.37 32.28
N VAL A 600 4.07 16.28 32.77
CA VAL A 600 2.94 16.36 33.70
C VAL A 600 3.38 16.96 35.02
N TYR A 601 4.57 16.59 35.51
CA TYR A 601 5.18 17.17 36.70
C TYR A 601 5.37 18.68 36.58
N ASN A 602 5.94 19.15 35.47
CA ASN A 602 6.18 20.59 35.28
C ASN A 602 4.85 21.38 35.21
N ILE A 603 3.81 20.81 34.60
CA ILE A 603 2.46 21.42 34.56
C ILE A 603 1.87 21.48 35.98
N ILE A 604 1.79 20.34 36.67
CA ILE A 604 1.21 20.26 38.02
C ILE A 604 2.01 21.10 39.01
N LYS A 605 3.35 21.15 38.90
CA LYS A 605 4.20 21.97 39.76
C LYS A 605 3.90 23.45 39.61
N LYS A 606 3.81 23.94 38.37
CA LYS A 606 3.45 25.34 38.09
C LYS A 606 2.08 25.72 38.64
N ILE A 607 1.09 24.83 38.50
CA ILE A 607 -0.24 25.03 39.07
C ILE A 607 -0.17 25.01 40.60
N SER A 608 0.52 24.03 41.17
CA SER A 608 0.62 23.82 42.61
C SER A 608 1.31 24.97 43.34
N ASP A 609 2.31 25.62 42.72
CA ASP A 609 2.98 26.80 43.26
C ASP A 609 2.03 27.99 43.44
N LYS A 610 0.99 28.11 42.61
CA LYS A 610 -0.07 29.14 42.74
C LYS A 610 -0.99 28.89 43.94
N TYR A 611 -1.15 27.63 44.36
CA TYR A 611 -2.09 27.23 45.41
C TYR A 611 -1.42 26.74 46.70
N GLY A 612 -0.08 26.78 46.78
CA GLY A 612 0.67 26.32 47.96
C GLY A 612 0.60 24.81 48.17
N ILE A 613 0.46 24.03 47.09
CA ILE A 613 0.34 22.56 47.13
C ILE A 613 1.73 21.94 47.00
N ARG A 614 2.05 20.94 47.83
CA ARG A 614 3.31 20.20 47.73
C ARG A 614 3.22 19.19 46.58
N VAL A 615 4.25 19.15 45.73
CA VAL A 615 4.35 18.17 44.64
C VAL A 615 5.53 17.25 44.88
N ILE A 616 5.29 15.95 44.78
CA ILE A 616 6.30 14.90 44.94
C ILE A 616 6.37 14.13 43.63
N ARG A 617 7.58 13.76 43.19
CA ARG A 617 7.79 12.88 42.05
C ARG A 617 8.65 11.70 42.48
N GLY A 618 8.32 10.49 42.03
CA GLY A 618 9.08 9.32 42.43
C GLY A 618 8.69 8.02 41.76
N ASN A 619 9.23 6.93 42.30
CA ASN A 619 8.91 5.58 41.86
C ASN A 619 7.66 5.06 42.57
N VAL A 620 6.72 4.50 41.80
CA VAL A 620 5.49 3.89 42.31
C VAL A 620 5.75 2.83 43.39
N TYR A 621 6.84 2.04 43.30
CA TYR A 621 7.14 0.96 44.25
C TYR A 621 7.47 1.42 45.69
N ASN A 622 7.70 2.72 45.91
CA ASN A 622 7.93 3.26 47.26
C ASN A 622 6.64 3.73 47.94
N LEU A 623 5.49 3.55 47.30
CA LEU A 623 4.19 3.86 47.87
C LEU A 623 3.76 2.81 48.89
N ARG A 624 3.21 3.27 50.01
CA ARG A 624 2.60 2.41 51.02
C ARG A 624 1.32 3.02 51.57
N VAL A 625 0.40 2.17 52.00
CA VAL A 625 -0.81 2.60 52.69
C VAL A 625 -0.71 2.21 54.15
N GLU A 626 -0.84 3.20 55.04
CA GLU A 626 -0.84 3.00 56.48
C GLU A 626 -2.05 3.72 57.08
N ASN A 627 -2.84 3.02 57.90
CA ASN A 627 -4.04 3.56 58.54
C ASN A 627 -4.99 4.30 57.56
N GLY A 628 -5.15 3.74 56.35
CA GLY A 628 -6.02 4.29 55.29
C GLY A 628 -5.48 5.54 54.59
N ARG A 629 -4.20 5.89 54.78
CA ARG A 629 -3.54 7.04 54.13
C ARG A 629 -2.38 6.57 53.26
N LEU A 630 -2.21 7.22 52.10
CA LEU A 630 -1.10 6.96 51.21
C LEU A 630 0.14 7.75 51.65
N TYR A 631 1.28 7.09 51.63
CA TYR A 631 2.58 7.67 51.92
C TYR A 631 3.57 7.34 50.80
N TYR A 632 4.43 8.32 50.49
CA TYR A 632 5.65 8.13 49.72
C TYR A 632 6.84 8.37 50.65
N PHE A 633 7.53 7.30 51.04
CA PHE A 633 8.37 7.32 52.24
C PHE A 633 7.57 7.91 53.42
N ASP A 634 8.03 9.00 54.03
CA ASP A 634 7.38 9.58 55.22
C ASP A 634 6.41 10.73 54.87
N ASP A 635 6.32 11.11 53.59
CA ASP A 635 5.42 12.15 53.13
C ASP A 635 4.02 11.60 52.87
N LYS A 636 3.01 12.17 53.53
CA LYS A 636 1.60 11.88 53.24
C LYS A 636 1.21 12.44 51.88
N VAL A 637 0.57 11.62 51.04
CA VAL A 637 0.06 11.99 49.72
C VAL A 637 -1.47 12.03 49.73
N ASP A 638 -2.07 13.11 49.24
CA ASP A 638 -3.54 13.26 49.18
C ASP A 638 -4.10 12.92 47.80
N MET A 639 -3.33 13.12 46.73
CA MET A 639 -3.72 12.86 45.36
C MET A 639 -2.52 12.35 44.54
N ILE A 640 -2.75 11.53 43.52
CA ILE A 640 -1.69 11.04 42.63
C ILE A 640 -1.96 11.32 41.16
N TYR A 641 -0.90 11.52 40.37
CA TYR A 641 -0.86 11.17 38.96
C TYR A 641 -0.07 9.87 38.79
N ARG A 642 -0.64 8.89 38.10
CA ARG A 642 0.02 7.60 37.87
C ARG A 642 0.34 7.39 36.40
N TYR A 643 1.61 7.16 36.11
CA TYR A 643 2.07 6.55 34.87
C TYR A 643 2.35 5.07 35.12
N PHE A 644 1.32 4.37 35.57
CA PHE A 644 1.34 2.96 35.93
C PHE A 644 -0.08 2.40 35.78
N PRO A 645 -0.31 1.34 34.98
CA PRO A 645 -1.64 0.79 34.76
C PRO A 645 -2.33 0.35 36.05
N LEU A 646 -3.63 0.63 36.18
CA LEU A 646 -4.36 0.32 37.41
C LEU A 646 -4.36 -1.20 37.71
N ASN A 647 -4.53 -2.01 36.67
CA ASN A 647 -4.54 -3.47 36.79
C ASN A 647 -3.16 -4.07 37.14
N TRP A 648 -2.09 -3.28 37.14
CA TRP A 648 -0.76 -3.76 37.54
C TRP A 648 -0.53 -3.71 39.05
N PHE A 649 -1.27 -2.91 39.82
CA PHE A 649 -1.06 -2.83 41.28
C PHE A 649 -1.20 -4.20 41.96
N GLU A 650 -2.16 -5.02 41.53
CA GLU A 650 -2.27 -6.39 42.04
C GLU A 650 -1.13 -7.29 41.55
N LYS A 651 -0.78 -7.21 40.26
CA LYS A 651 0.31 -7.99 39.65
C LYS A 651 1.66 -7.79 40.34
N PHE A 652 1.89 -6.61 40.90
CA PHE A 652 3.15 -6.24 41.58
C PHE A 652 3.04 -6.21 43.11
N ASN A 653 2.05 -6.88 43.72
CA ASN A 653 1.86 -6.96 45.18
C ASN A 653 1.68 -5.59 45.87
N MET A 654 0.97 -4.68 45.21
CA MET A 654 0.66 -3.34 45.69
C MET A 654 -0.87 -3.14 45.81
N GLN A 655 -1.60 -4.19 46.21
CA GLN A 655 -3.07 -4.18 46.25
C GLN A 655 -3.62 -3.07 47.15
N ASP A 656 -2.97 -2.79 48.28
CA ASP A 656 -3.43 -1.75 49.22
C ASP A 656 -3.37 -0.35 48.61
N VAL A 657 -2.31 -0.06 47.83
CA VAL A 657 -2.21 1.19 47.07
C VAL A 657 -3.29 1.23 45.99
N GLY A 658 -3.49 0.13 45.25
CA GLY A 658 -4.56 0.00 44.26
C GLY A 658 -5.95 0.30 44.83
N LYS A 659 -6.26 -0.24 46.01
CA LYS A 659 -7.54 -0.02 46.72
C LYS A 659 -7.71 1.40 47.26
N TRP A 660 -6.61 2.07 47.62
CA TRP A 660 -6.66 3.47 48.04
C TRP A 660 -7.01 4.42 46.89
N ILE A 661 -6.63 4.07 45.66
CA ILE A 661 -6.90 4.85 44.45
C ILE A 661 -8.40 4.83 44.12
N ASN A 662 -8.97 6.01 43.92
CA ASN A 662 -10.36 6.25 43.55
C ASN A 662 -10.49 7.44 42.57
N ASN A 663 -11.70 7.69 42.08
CA ASN A 663 -12.01 8.74 41.10
C ASN A 663 -11.85 10.18 41.61
N GLU A 664 -11.62 10.42 42.90
CA GLU A 664 -11.43 11.75 43.48
C GLU A 664 -9.94 12.05 43.75
N ASN A 665 -9.13 11.03 44.01
CA ASN A 665 -7.72 11.17 44.42
C ASN A 665 -6.68 10.78 43.34
N CYS A 666 -7.09 10.54 42.10
CA CYS A 666 -6.18 10.07 41.04
C CYS A 666 -6.39 10.76 39.69
N ILE A 667 -5.29 11.10 39.02
CA ILE A 667 -5.22 11.64 37.66
C ILE A 667 -4.41 10.65 36.80
N ASN A 668 -4.92 10.09 35.71
CA ASN A 668 -6.34 10.04 35.36
C ASN A 668 -7.13 9.18 36.35
N GLN A 669 -8.44 9.41 36.39
CA GLN A 669 -9.36 8.76 37.32
C GLN A 669 -9.56 7.29 36.95
N PRO A 670 -9.64 6.33 37.89
CA PRO A 670 -9.82 4.90 37.63
C PRO A 670 -10.92 4.54 36.62
N VAL A 671 -12.01 5.31 36.55
CA VAL A 671 -13.09 5.10 35.57
C VAL A 671 -12.61 5.11 34.11
N THR A 672 -11.43 5.68 33.80
CA THR A 672 -10.80 5.62 32.47
C THR A 672 -10.53 4.20 31.99
N MET A 673 -10.41 3.23 32.89
CA MET A 673 -10.21 1.82 32.56
C MET A 673 -11.34 1.26 31.67
N ILE A 674 -12.57 1.78 31.80
CA ILE A 674 -13.69 1.40 30.93
C ILE A 674 -13.37 1.74 29.47
N GLY A 675 -12.89 2.97 29.22
CA GLY A 675 -12.51 3.43 27.87
C GLY A 675 -11.18 2.85 27.38
N GLN A 676 -10.28 2.45 28.29
CA GLN A 676 -9.02 1.77 27.96
C GLN A 676 -9.24 0.35 27.44
N SER A 677 -10.27 -0.34 27.93
CA SER A 677 -10.58 -1.72 27.55
C SER A 677 -11.01 -1.81 26.10
N LYS A 678 -10.33 -2.64 25.30
CA LYS A 678 -10.66 -2.78 23.86
C LYS A 678 -12.06 -3.37 23.65
N SER A 679 -12.56 -4.11 24.63
CA SER A 679 -13.94 -4.62 24.72
C SER A 679 -15.01 -3.53 24.54
N ILE A 680 -14.73 -2.28 24.91
CA ILE A 680 -15.69 -1.20 24.76
C ILE A 680 -16.10 -0.98 23.30
N PHE A 681 -15.23 -1.32 22.33
CA PHE A 681 -15.55 -1.25 20.90
C PHE A 681 -16.65 -2.27 20.53
N ALA A 682 -16.57 -3.49 21.06
CA ALA A 682 -17.61 -4.50 20.86
C ALA A 682 -18.93 -4.08 21.54
N VAL A 683 -18.87 -3.48 22.73
CA VAL A 683 -20.05 -2.92 23.42
C VAL A 683 -20.70 -1.80 22.58
N VAL A 684 -19.91 -0.90 22.00
CA VAL A 684 -20.41 0.14 21.07
C VAL A 684 -21.13 -0.50 19.89
N TYR A 685 -20.59 -1.57 19.31
CA TYR A 685 -21.20 -2.26 18.17
C TYR A 685 -22.49 -2.99 18.54
N GLU A 686 -22.53 -3.66 19.69
CA GLU A 686 -23.75 -4.30 20.20
C GLU A 686 -24.87 -3.26 20.40
N MET A 687 -24.52 -2.09 20.95
CA MET A 687 -25.48 -1.00 21.16
C MET A 687 -26.02 -0.39 19.85
N LEU A 688 -25.37 -0.56 18.69
CA LEU A 688 -25.93 -0.11 17.40
C LEU A 688 -27.26 -0.79 17.07
N GLY A 689 -27.45 -2.03 17.54
CA GLY A 689 -28.69 -2.81 17.40
C GLY A 689 -29.87 -2.29 18.23
N THR A 690 -29.66 -1.24 19.03
CA THR A 690 -30.66 -0.67 19.93
C THR A 690 -30.94 0.81 19.59
N ASP A 691 -31.84 1.44 20.36
CA ASP A 691 -32.12 2.88 20.29
C ASP A 691 -31.18 3.74 21.14
N PHE A 692 -30.09 3.15 21.67
CA PHE A 692 -29.13 3.87 22.51
C PHE A 692 -28.45 5.04 21.78
N PHE A 693 -28.18 4.90 20.48
CA PHE A 693 -27.54 5.93 19.66
C PHE A 693 -28.54 6.64 18.74
N THR A 694 -28.36 7.95 18.60
CA THR A 694 -29.01 8.76 17.56
C THR A 694 -28.50 8.38 16.17
N GLN A 695 -29.24 8.72 15.11
CA GLN A 695 -28.82 8.44 13.73
C GLN A 695 -27.47 9.09 13.37
N ARG A 696 -27.18 10.28 13.91
CA ARG A 696 -25.88 10.94 13.75
C ARG A 696 -24.78 10.13 14.40
N GLU A 697 -24.95 9.71 15.66
CA GLU A 697 -23.98 8.88 16.38
C GLU A 697 -23.74 7.54 15.66
N LYS A 698 -24.80 6.87 15.18
CA LYS A 698 -24.70 5.63 14.37
C LYS A 698 -23.83 5.84 13.12
N SER A 699 -24.02 6.97 12.43
CA SER A 699 -23.24 7.31 11.23
C SER A 699 -21.75 7.57 11.56
N VAL A 700 -21.45 8.23 12.69
CA VAL A 700 -20.08 8.46 13.17
C VAL A 700 -19.41 7.13 13.51
N ILE A 701 -20.10 6.23 14.21
CA ILE A 701 -19.57 4.90 14.57
C ILE A 701 -19.22 4.11 13.31
N LEU A 702 -20.18 3.95 12.39
CA LEU A 702 -19.98 3.16 11.16
C LEU A 702 -18.89 3.76 10.26
N LYS A 703 -18.69 5.07 10.30
CA LYS A 703 -17.64 5.75 9.53
C LYS A 703 -16.25 5.53 10.12
N TYR A 704 -16.08 5.72 11.43
CA TYR A 704 -14.74 5.83 12.04
C TYR A 704 -14.31 4.64 12.89
N ILE A 705 -15.23 3.84 13.41
CA ILE A 705 -14.91 2.71 14.28
C ILE A 705 -14.96 1.44 13.42
N PRO A 706 -13.91 0.58 13.41
CA PRO A 706 -13.96 -0.69 12.71
C PRO A 706 -14.92 -1.67 13.39
N CYS A 707 -15.57 -2.55 12.60
CA CYS A 707 -16.46 -3.58 13.14
C CYS A 707 -15.76 -4.41 14.20
N THR A 708 -16.33 -4.51 15.40
CA THR A 708 -15.69 -5.21 16.52
C THR A 708 -16.71 -6.07 17.27
N ASP A 709 -16.31 -7.30 17.63
CA ASP A 709 -17.14 -8.28 18.34
C ASP A 709 -16.30 -9.13 19.30
N PHE A 710 -16.94 -9.86 20.22
CA PHE A 710 -16.32 -10.89 21.07
C PHE A 710 -16.28 -12.26 20.40
N SER A 711 -17.09 -12.47 19.36
CA SER A 711 -17.16 -13.73 18.64
C SER A 711 -16.67 -13.58 17.22
N ASN A 712 -15.66 -14.38 16.85
CA ASN A 712 -15.20 -14.47 15.47
C ASN A 712 -16.32 -14.89 14.50
N LYS A 713 -17.31 -15.65 14.98
CA LYS A 713 -18.44 -16.14 14.16
C LYS A 713 -19.42 -15.04 13.77
N SER A 714 -19.46 -13.95 14.54
CA SER A 714 -20.31 -12.79 14.28
C SER A 714 -19.71 -11.81 13.27
N MET A 715 -18.40 -11.94 12.99
CA MET A 715 -17.72 -11.06 12.05
C MET A 715 -18.27 -11.24 10.62
N LYS A 716 -18.62 -10.12 9.98
CA LYS A 716 -19.14 -10.08 8.60
C LYS A 716 -18.03 -10.18 7.53
N THR A 717 -16.79 -10.30 7.96
CA THR A 717 -15.58 -10.35 7.13
C THR A 717 -14.64 -11.42 7.67
N ILE A 718 -13.82 -11.98 6.78
CA ILE A 718 -12.69 -12.84 7.16
C ILE A 718 -11.40 -12.03 7.39
N ASP A 719 -11.46 -10.72 7.13
CA ASP A 719 -10.35 -9.79 7.32
C ASP A 719 -10.45 -9.08 8.67
N TYR A 720 -9.96 -9.73 9.72
CA TYR A 720 -9.96 -9.19 11.08
C TYR A 720 -8.66 -9.51 11.83
N ILE A 721 -8.44 -8.75 12.88
CA ILE A 721 -7.36 -8.91 13.86
C ILE A 721 -7.95 -9.30 15.22
N CYS A 722 -7.25 -10.18 15.92
CA CYS A 722 -7.56 -10.61 17.27
C CYS A 722 -6.72 -9.75 18.21
N LYS A 723 -7.35 -9.04 19.16
CA LYS A 723 -6.65 -8.20 20.14
C LYS A 723 -7.00 -8.63 21.56
N PRO A 724 -6.02 -8.80 22.46
CA PRO A 724 -6.32 -9.00 23.87
C PRO A 724 -6.93 -7.72 24.46
N ILE A 725 -7.86 -7.91 25.40
CA ILE A 725 -8.72 -6.83 25.92
C ILE A 725 -7.92 -5.70 26.59
N LEU A 726 -6.94 -6.04 27.45
CA LEU A 726 -6.17 -5.07 28.25
C LEU A 726 -4.66 -5.04 27.96
N GLU A 727 -4.15 -5.91 27.08
CA GLU A 727 -2.73 -5.89 26.71
C GLU A 727 -2.35 -4.63 25.92
N ARG A 728 -1.06 -4.28 25.93
CA ARG A 728 -0.53 -3.03 25.38
C ARG A 728 0.63 -3.33 24.41
N GLU A 729 1.05 -2.30 23.67
CA GLU A 729 2.26 -2.35 22.82
C GLU A 729 2.27 -3.44 21.74
N GLY A 730 1.08 -3.85 21.29
CA GLY A 730 0.93 -4.85 20.24
C GLY A 730 1.12 -6.30 20.70
N GLU A 731 1.32 -6.53 22.00
CA GLU A 731 1.47 -7.88 22.56
C GLU A 731 0.20 -8.70 22.39
N GLY A 732 0.37 -9.96 21.97
CA GLY A 732 -0.72 -10.89 21.70
C GLY A 732 -1.64 -10.52 20.53
N ILE A 733 -1.30 -9.56 19.67
CA ILE A 733 -2.13 -9.26 18.49
C ILE A 733 -1.85 -10.26 17.37
N TYR A 734 -2.91 -10.83 16.79
CA TYR A 734 -2.81 -11.77 15.67
C TYR A 734 -3.71 -11.33 14.51
N THR A 735 -3.26 -11.53 13.28
CA THR A 735 -4.15 -11.47 12.11
C THR A 735 -4.87 -12.80 11.94
N ARG A 736 -6.05 -12.79 11.31
CA ARG A 736 -6.82 -14.02 11.05
C ARG A 736 -6.01 -15.10 10.31
N GLY A 737 -5.17 -14.71 9.35
CA GLY A 737 -4.37 -15.64 8.57
C GLY A 737 -3.24 -16.32 9.35
N GLN A 738 -2.91 -15.86 10.57
CA GLN A 738 -1.85 -16.44 11.40
C GLN A 738 -2.31 -17.59 12.29
N LEU A 739 -3.62 -17.74 12.52
CA LEU A 739 -4.16 -18.70 13.48
C LEU A 739 -5.03 -19.75 12.78
N SER A 740 -4.97 -21.00 13.26
CA SER A 740 -5.90 -22.03 12.83
C SER A 740 -7.31 -21.76 13.38
N CYS A 741 -8.34 -22.37 12.79
CA CYS A 741 -9.71 -22.26 13.31
C CYS A 741 -9.83 -22.77 14.75
N GLN A 742 -9.01 -23.77 15.14
CA GLN A 742 -9.01 -24.32 16.48
C GLN A 742 -8.36 -23.33 17.47
N ASP A 743 -7.23 -22.73 17.12
CA ASP A 743 -6.54 -21.75 17.96
C ASP A 743 -7.42 -20.53 18.24
N ILE A 744 -8.12 -20.04 17.21
CA ILE A 744 -9.04 -18.89 17.33
C ILE A 744 -10.18 -19.19 18.31
N ASN A 745 -10.73 -20.40 18.30
CA ASN A 745 -11.82 -20.78 19.21
C ASN A 745 -11.36 -20.95 20.66
N ASN A 746 -10.06 -21.06 20.90
CA ASN A 746 -9.45 -21.16 22.22
C ASN A 746 -8.91 -19.82 22.75
N LEU A 747 -9.11 -18.72 22.01
CA LEU A 747 -8.71 -17.39 22.47
C LEU A 747 -9.71 -16.85 23.51
N ASP A 748 -9.32 -16.91 24.78
CA ASP A 748 -10.06 -16.27 25.87
C ASP A 748 -9.57 -14.84 26.12
N ASN A 749 -10.48 -13.92 26.44
CA ASN A 749 -10.19 -12.50 26.69
C ASN A 749 -9.65 -11.73 25.47
N TYR A 750 -10.24 -11.99 24.30
CA TYR A 750 -9.95 -11.30 23.04
C TYR A 750 -11.19 -10.61 22.48
N ILE A 751 -10.96 -9.53 21.73
CA ILE A 751 -11.90 -9.01 20.75
C ILE A 751 -11.44 -9.35 19.33
N PHE A 752 -12.41 -9.44 18.42
CA PHE A 752 -12.20 -9.56 16.99
C PHE A 752 -12.60 -8.26 16.33
N GLN A 753 -11.64 -7.58 15.70
CA GLN A 753 -11.86 -6.28 15.07
C GLN A 753 -11.49 -6.34 13.58
N GLU A 754 -12.34 -5.80 12.71
CA GLU A 754 -12.06 -5.65 11.28
C GLU A 754 -10.68 -5.03 11.06
N ARG A 755 -9.86 -5.68 10.23
CA ARG A 755 -8.51 -5.19 9.94
C ARG A 755 -8.60 -4.00 9.01
N ILE A 756 -7.86 -2.95 9.33
CA ILE A 756 -7.75 -1.77 8.48
C ILE A 756 -6.58 -1.96 7.53
N ASN A 757 -6.80 -1.75 6.23
CA ASN A 757 -5.73 -1.71 5.23
C ASN A 757 -5.01 -0.35 5.29
N ILE A 758 -4.18 -0.17 6.31
CA ILE A 758 -3.51 1.10 6.61
C ILE A 758 -2.56 1.46 5.48
N LYS A 759 -2.61 2.71 5.02
CA LYS A 759 -1.70 3.23 4.00
C LYS A 759 -0.29 3.39 4.54
N THR A 760 0.67 2.65 4.00
CA THR A 760 2.07 2.75 4.40
C THR A 760 2.77 4.00 3.87
N LEU A 761 3.85 4.39 4.55
CA LEU A 761 4.82 5.36 4.09
C LEU A 761 6.15 4.65 3.83
N ASN A 762 6.69 4.85 2.62
CA ASN A 762 8.00 4.32 2.28
C ASN A 762 9.08 5.19 2.93
N TYR A 763 9.70 4.69 4.00
CA TYR A 763 10.66 5.40 4.85
C TYR A 763 12.04 4.74 4.79
N ILE A 764 13.10 5.53 5.00
CA ILE A 764 14.47 5.02 5.11
C ILE A 764 14.82 4.93 6.59
N CYS A 765 14.72 3.72 7.15
CA CYS A 765 15.14 3.41 8.50
C CYS A 765 16.67 3.46 8.59
N ARG A 766 17.20 4.09 9.63
CA ARG A 766 18.64 4.23 9.83
C ARG A 766 19.05 3.71 11.19
N SER A 767 20.11 2.93 11.19
CA SER A 767 20.67 2.29 12.37
C SER A 767 22.19 2.23 12.29
N THR A 768 22.82 1.82 13.38
CA THR A 768 24.25 1.50 13.40
C THR A 768 24.62 0.36 12.45
N PHE A 769 23.66 -0.47 12.04
CA PHE A 769 23.84 -1.54 11.06
C PHE A 769 23.73 -1.06 9.60
N GLY A 770 23.24 0.16 9.36
CA GLY A 770 23.06 0.73 8.03
C GLY A 770 21.69 1.36 7.81
N GLU A 771 21.42 1.68 6.55
CA GLU A 771 20.13 2.21 6.10
C GLU A 771 19.33 1.12 5.37
N ASP A 772 18.04 1.02 5.68
CA ASP A 772 17.13 0.10 5.01
C ASP A 772 15.81 0.80 4.70
N ARG A 773 15.27 0.56 3.50
CA ARG A 773 14.04 1.19 3.05
C ARG A 773 12.86 0.26 3.34
N LYS A 774 11.91 0.73 4.14
CA LYS A 774 10.76 -0.05 4.61
C LYS A 774 9.45 0.67 4.34
N ASN A 775 8.40 -0.09 4.06
CA ASN A 775 7.03 0.41 4.10
C ASN A 775 6.52 0.33 5.53
N LEU A 776 6.43 1.48 6.21
CA LEU A 776 6.01 1.55 7.61
C LEU A 776 4.57 2.06 7.73
N PHE A 777 3.87 1.60 8.75
CA PHE A 777 2.47 1.89 9.03
C PHE A 777 2.36 3.11 9.95
N PRO A 778 1.80 4.24 9.47
CA PRO A 778 1.62 5.44 10.28
C PRO A 778 0.42 5.31 11.21
N ILE A 779 0.65 5.53 12.51
CA ILE A 779 -0.40 5.70 13.52
C ILE A 779 -0.37 7.13 14.02
N LEU A 780 -1.51 7.82 13.90
CA LEU A 780 -1.74 9.18 14.36
C LEU A 780 -2.31 9.13 15.78
N GLY A 781 -1.47 9.36 16.78
CA GLY A 781 -1.89 9.43 18.17
C GLY A 781 -2.44 10.82 18.50
N CYS A 782 -3.76 10.95 18.60
CA CYS A 782 -4.47 12.19 18.91
C CYS A 782 -4.75 12.32 20.39
N PHE A 783 -4.11 13.29 21.04
CA PHE A 783 -4.34 13.59 22.45
C PHE A 783 -5.59 14.41 22.64
N TYR A 784 -6.29 14.11 23.73
CA TYR A 784 -7.43 14.86 24.18
C TYR A 784 -7.37 15.09 25.68
N SER A 785 -8.06 16.14 26.12
CA SER A 785 -8.28 16.47 27.52
C SER A 785 -9.74 16.83 27.72
N GLU A 786 -10.36 16.20 28.70
CA GLU A 786 -11.81 16.21 28.92
C GLU A 786 -12.62 15.81 27.68
N SER A 787 -13.10 16.78 26.91
CA SER A 787 -13.89 16.58 25.67
C SER A 787 -13.24 17.23 24.45
N GLU A 788 -11.99 17.68 24.56
CA GLU A 788 -11.32 18.49 23.55
C GLU A 788 -10.06 17.83 22.99
N PHE A 789 -9.88 17.93 21.67
CA PHE A 789 -8.60 17.62 21.02
C PHE A 789 -7.54 18.66 21.41
N ILE A 790 -6.38 18.21 21.87
CA ILE A 790 -5.30 19.11 22.33
C ILE A 790 -4.01 19.00 21.51
N GLY A 791 -3.84 17.93 20.73
CA GLY A 791 -2.71 17.77 19.82
C GLY A 791 -2.60 16.34 19.29
N MET A 792 -1.56 16.07 18.50
CA MET A 792 -1.29 14.76 17.92
C MET A 792 0.21 14.50 17.71
N TYR A 793 0.54 13.24 17.52
CA TYR A 793 1.86 12.82 17.04
C TYR A 793 1.72 11.65 16.07
N CYS A 794 2.79 11.32 15.34
CA CYS A 794 2.80 10.18 14.42
C CYS A 794 3.91 9.20 14.80
N ARG A 795 3.58 7.91 14.79
CA ARG A 795 4.53 6.80 14.88
C ARG A 795 4.54 6.02 13.59
N LEU A 796 5.73 5.65 13.13
CA LEU A 796 5.90 4.71 12.02
C LEU A 796 6.41 3.38 12.57
N GLY A 797 5.68 2.30 12.35
CA GLY A 797 6.07 0.96 12.80
C GLY A 797 5.72 -0.11 11.79
N ASP A 798 5.83 -1.36 12.21
CA ASP A 798 5.27 -2.49 11.48
C ASP A 798 3.74 -2.51 11.57
N LEU A 799 3.07 -3.44 10.87
CA LEU A 799 1.60 -3.56 10.86
C LEU A 799 1.02 -3.64 12.28
N ILE A 800 1.73 -4.34 13.16
CA ILE A 800 1.49 -4.34 14.61
C ILE A 800 2.61 -3.52 15.24
N THR A 801 2.28 -2.28 15.62
CA THR A 801 3.22 -1.35 16.22
C THR A 801 3.71 -1.84 17.58
N ARG A 802 5.03 -1.98 17.73
CA ARG A 802 5.73 -2.30 18.98
C ARG A 802 6.58 -1.11 19.45
N GLU A 803 7.34 -1.27 20.53
CA GLU A 803 8.34 -0.32 21.05
C GLU A 803 9.35 0.16 19.99
N ASN A 804 9.53 -0.61 18.90
CA ASN A 804 10.51 -0.35 17.86
C ASN A 804 10.12 0.69 16.81
N CYS A 805 9.02 1.42 17.04
CA CYS A 805 8.54 2.46 16.16
C CYS A 805 9.47 3.69 16.11
N ILE A 806 9.32 4.45 15.03
CA ILE A 806 10.01 5.71 14.78
C ILE A 806 9.03 6.83 15.07
N TYR A 807 9.42 7.77 15.93
CA TYR A 807 8.72 9.02 16.06
C TYR A 807 8.89 9.85 14.79
N MET A 808 7.77 10.15 14.15
CA MET A 808 7.72 10.94 12.92
C MET A 808 7.06 12.29 13.21
N PRO A 809 7.79 13.42 13.08
CA PRO A 809 7.22 14.75 13.20
C PRO A 809 6.06 14.93 12.23
N VAL A 810 4.89 15.32 12.76
CA VAL A 810 3.65 15.51 11.99
C VAL A 810 3.25 16.97 11.99
N TYR A 811 2.94 17.49 10.80
CA TYR A 811 2.48 18.86 10.60
C TYR A 811 1.32 18.91 9.61
N ILE A 812 0.63 20.05 9.61
CA ILE A 812 -0.51 20.30 8.75
C ILE A 812 -0.07 21.20 7.60
N ASP A 813 -0.55 20.88 6.40
CA ASP A 813 -0.34 21.75 5.23
C ASP A 813 -0.96 23.12 5.50
N ARG A 814 -0.24 24.20 5.15
CA ARG A 814 -0.84 25.54 5.23
C ARG A 814 -1.72 25.68 3.99
N MET A 815 -3.02 25.85 4.18
CA MET A 815 -3.87 26.28 3.07
C MET A 815 -3.26 27.56 2.49
N VAL A 816 -2.90 27.52 1.20
CA VAL A 816 -2.36 28.67 0.45
C VAL A 816 -3.45 29.70 0.26
#